data_AF-A0A5M9UK80-F1
#
_entry.id   AF-A0A5M9UK80-F1
#
_cell.length_a   1.000
_cell.length_b   1.000
_cell.length_c   1.000
_cell.angle_alpha   90.00
_cell.angle_beta   90.00
_cell.angle_gamma   90.00
#
_symmetry.space_group_name_H-M   'P 1'
#
loop_
_entity.id
_entity.type
_entity.pdbx_description
1 polymer ?
#
loop_
_entity_poly.entity_id
_entity_poly.type
_entity_poly.pdbx_seq_one_letter_code
_entity_poly.pdbx_strand_id
1 'polypeptide(L)'
;PTSEHLYANTWAMNYLFQHTFGKQQGTITYNCTADITYARTWKVKQPALPGPNGTTIPQPDTQGSDEYPYQYKFSFERNYSYWKINNVELYSIEQAEMENYALPDGGRITLWPQGYTAPDLEMEHDEEVEIHVIPQETGEINFIPDVVAGDGYDPPEVPDDTELLKGIAEGQTGPPDVKNDALDFTWEGLTTKVMDGSTVVENGPDPTQIPAPTKIGSYKNTGEQVLYADQLLIPQDRLNRANTESTGEIEYALHPTTLGGSEGMTFPINSINSVTVHTPVVNYSLVSDDQPHNQKTVPNMNRSALILERPFTVRIPTNGQHLDAGAYPGYGDRDYAKYYRIKQVRFPFDVYSADRAQFYPRNTWIDIQVPVLDTTFYLPVWVDEGDYQVQFRNIAENAPSNFSTEPEIDAQPDANKDLYYHAASDEVSVEVIGRLYDFEITDIADYNWELVFRRFKNSLAPTWISYWTGTQDIDGDKRGNKPQFTVPIRPGSHPLQGYQNVAVKTGYHFKFDFKTKGNMFGPRDGIRLTPTFDFVSKDGSTRVPVDLYYSTNQRNFIRIGSTEDQVKRFVILNDRLRQVPSEQLRDTATYKYNRYGEIHPGMMSERAYQEYYRDKFTKMKTPVGGYSLLLMPEQLRTFIGPKTNIPTTASADVLRANAAIQQWYGEYSLPAEPYVVQAGKNLAEYGRTHGGLDAKSPIFLKDGYIVVNFNFESIREGNLAAPHLQYIHAPLMNQWLLEGFQRKVEDSYGNSFTLRDGDVVFYHADRSSRDDFSAQVPH
;
A
#
# COMPACT_ATOMS: atom_id res chain seq x y z
N PRO A 1 5.40 0.20 -13.51
CA PRO A 1 5.62 -0.40 -12.18
C PRO A 1 6.38 -1.72 -12.28
N THR A 2 7.09 -2.11 -11.22
CA THR A 2 7.53 -3.50 -11.07
C THR A 2 6.33 -4.45 -11.07
N SER A 3 6.56 -5.72 -11.37
CA SER A 3 5.50 -6.74 -11.49
C SER A 3 4.47 -6.49 -12.61
N GLU A 4 4.70 -5.50 -13.47
CA GLU A 4 4.05 -5.35 -14.77
C GLU A 4 4.95 -5.88 -15.88
N HIS A 5 4.37 -6.07 -17.06
CA HIS A 5 5.08 -6.54 -18.24
C HIS A 5 5.29 -5.41 -19.25
N LEU A 6 6.43 -5.45 -19.94
CA LEU A 6 6.71 -4.66 -21.13
C LEU A 6 6.91 -5.59 -22.34
N TYR A 7 7.13 -4.99 -23.51
CA TYR A 7 7.58 -5.70 -24.70
C TYR A 7 8.81 -4.99 -25.28
N ALA A 8 9.60 -5.72 -26.06
CA ALA A 8 10.72 -5.19 -26.82
C ALA A 8 10.57 -5.61 -28.28
N ASN A 9 10.92 -4.70 -29.19
CA ASN A 9 10.88 -4.94 -30.61
C ASN A 9 11.92 -4.09 -31.33
N THR A 10 12.36 -4.55 -32.49
CA THR A 10 13.23 -3.76 -33.37
C THR A 10 12.93 -4.06 -34.84
N TRP A 11 13.41 -3.21 -35.73
CA TRP A 11 13.32 -3.38 -37.17
C TRP A 11 14.72 -3.58 -37.74
N ALA A 12 14.81 -4.47 -38.73
CA ALA A 12 16.05 -4.83 -39.38
C ALA A 12 15.85 -4.83 -40.90
N MET A 13 16.92 -4.77 -41.69
CA MET A 13 16.83 -5.18 -43.09
C MET A 13 16.65 -6.70 -43.15
N ASN A 14 15.76 -7.18 -44.03
CA ASN A 14 15.48 -8.61 -44.18
C ASN A 14 16.72 -9.44 -44.54
N TYR A 15 17.70 -8.83 -45.20
CA TYR A 15 19.06 -9.35 -45.40
C TYR A 15 20.02 -8.21 -45.71
N LEU A 16 21.32 -8.50 -45.74
CA LEU A 16 22.33 -7.60 -46.28
C LEU A 16 23.12 -8.35 -47.34
N PHE A 17 23.64 -7.62 -48.33
CA PHE A 17 24.52 -8.22 -49.33
C PHE A 17 25.59 -7.24 -49.81
N GLN A 18 26.70 -7.78 -50.28
CA GLN A 18 27.67 -7.06 -51.10
C GLN A 18 28.17 -8.00 -52.20
N HIS A 19 28.51 -7.47 -53.37
CA HIS A 19 29.04 -8.29 -54.45
C HIS A 19 30.01 -7.52 -55.33
N THR A 20 30.84 -8.24 -56.07
CA THR A 20 31.72 -7.72 -57.11
C THR A 20 31.73 -8.71 -58.27
N PHE A 21 31.18 -8.29 -59.41
CA PHE A 21 31.21 -9.06 -60.65
C PHE A 21 32.27 -8.48 -61.59
N GLY A 22 33.08 -9.35 -62.20
CA GLY A 22 34.15 -8.97 -63.10
C GLY A 22 33.81 -9.31 -64.55
N LYS A 23 33.72 -8.31 -65.43
CA LYS A 23 33.62 -8.55 -66.88
C LYS A 23 35.00 -8.91 -67.42
N GLN A 24 35.14 -10.14 -67.90
CA GLN A 24 36.34 -10.59 -68.59
C GLN A 24 36.18 -10.31 -70.08
N GLN A 25 37.21 -9.73 -70.68
CA GLN A 25 37.28 -9.46 -72.12
C GLN A 25 38.63 -9.96 -72.62
N GLY A 26 38.61 -10.70 -73.72
CA GLY A 26 39.82 -11.27 -74.28
C GLY A 26 39.66 -11.60 -75.76
N THR A 27 40.73 -12.14 -76.33
CA THR A 27 40.75 -12.71 -77.67
C THR A 27 41.09 -14.18 -77.61
N ILE A 28 40.42 -14.99 -78.45
CA ILE A 28 40.81 -16.36 -78.72
C ILE A 28 41.50 -16.41 -80.09
N THR A 29 42.64 -17.07 -80.16
CA THR A 29 43.44 -17.20 -81.38
C THR A 29 43.19 -18.56 -82.03
N TYR A 30 42.67 -18.56 -83.25
CA TYR A 30 42.54 -19.76 -84.07
C TYR A 30 43.80 -19.95 -84.89
N ASN A 31 44.51 -21.06 -84.68
CA ASN A 31 45.69 -21.43 -85.45
C ASN A 31 45.27 -22.43 -86.53
N CYS A 32 45.24 -21.99 -87.78
CA CYS A 32 44.77 -22.79 -88.91
C CYS A 32 45.94 -23.24 -89.78
N THR A 33 45.82 -24.46 -90.29
CA THR A 33 46.72 -25.00 -91.31
C THR A 33 45.90 -25.44 -92.52
N ALA A 34 46.30 -25.01 -93.71
CA ALA A 34 45.67 -25.44 -94.96
C ALA A 34 46.73 -26.06 -95.87
N ASP A 35 46.55 -27.34 -96.21
CA ASP A 35 47.43 -28.04 -97.13
C ASP A 35 46.85 -27.93 -98.55
N ILE A 36 47.50 -27.15 -99.41
CA ILE A 36 47.05 -26.89 -100.79
C ILE A 36 48.05 -27.46 -101.78
N THR A 37 47.56 -28.20 -102.78
CA THR A 37 48.39 -28.74 -103.86
C THR A 37 48.18 -27.91 -105.12
N TYR A 38 49.23 -27.23 -105.58
CA TYR A 38 49.20 -26.45 -106.81
C TYR A 38 49.65 -27.30 -108.01
N ALA A 39 48.84 -27.30 -109.06
CA ALA A 39 49.29 -27.78 -110.37
C ALA A 39 50.05 -26.65 -111.08
N ARG A 40 51.34 -26.83 -111.33
CA ARG A 40 52.18 -25.83 -112.01
C ARG A 40 52.54 -26.29 -113.40
N THR A 41 52.68 -25.35 -114.33
CA THR A 41 53.19 -25.66 -115.68
C THR A 41 54.23 -24.64 -116.14
N TRP A 42 55.27 -25.10 -116.85
CA TRP A 42 56.35 -24.27 -117.38
C TRP A 42 56.88 -24.81 -118.72
N LYS A 43 57.67 -24.01 -119.45
CA LYS A 43 58.29 -24.46 -120.71
C LYS A 43 59.52 -25.31 -120.42
N VAL A 44 59.73 -26.35 -121.19
CA VAL A 44 60.92 -27.20 -121.13
C VAL A 44 61.59 -27.13 -122.49
N LYS A 45 62.82 -26.58 -122.54
CA LYS A 45 63.61 -26.52 -123.78
C LYS A 45 63.88 -27.92 -124.28
N GLN A 46 63.52 -28.15 -125.53
CA GLN A 46 63.93 -29.36 -126.22
C GLN A 46 65.32 -29.16 -126.85
N PRO A 47 66.19 -30.19 -126.80
CA PRO A 47 67.46 -30.15 -127.51
C PRO A 47 67.23 -29.95 -129.01
N ALA A 48 67.96 -29.02 -129.62
CA ALA A 48 67.83 -28.71 -131.04
C ALA A 48 68.27 -29.90 -131.91
N LEU A 49 67.50 -30.22 -132.95
CA LEU A 49 67.81 -31.34 -133.86
C LEU A 49 68.90 -30.95 -134.87
N PRO A 50 69.78 -31.88 -135.29
CA PRO A 50 70.81 -31.60 -136.28
C PRO A 50 70.20 -31.39 -137.69
N GLY A 51 70.50 -30.24 -138.31
CA GLY A 51 70.13 -29.91 -139.69
C GLY A 51 71.30 -30.04 -140.68
N PRO A 52 71.03 -30.07 -142.01
CA PRO A 52 72.06 -30.22 -143.04
C PRO A 52 73.09 -29.08 -142.99
N ASN A 53 74.38 -29.40 -143.14
CA ASN A 53 75.52 -28.46 -143.04
C ASN A 53 75.78 -27.84 -141.66
N GLY A 54 75.50 -28.58 -140.57
CA GLY A 54 75.92 -28.20 -139.22
C GLY A 54 75.08 -27.10 -138.56
N THR A 55 73.95 -26.73 -139.14
CA THR A 55 72.96 -25.82 -138.53
C THR A 55 72.04 -26.60 -137.59
N THR A 56 71.68 -26.04 -136.43
CA THR A 56 70.72 -26.63 -135.49
C THR A 56 69.29 -26.15 -135.76
N ILE A 57 68.31 -27.06 -135.75
CA ILE A 57 66.88 -26.76 -135.86
C ILE A 57 66.32 -26.68 -134.42
N PRO A 58 66.07 -25.47 -133.87
CA PRO A 58 65.43 -25.36 -132.56
C PRO A 58 64.04 -25.99 -132.60
N GLN A 59 63.74 -26.82 -131.61
CA GLN A 59 62.41 -27.42 -131.43
C GLN A 59 61.53 -26.48 -130.59
N PRO A 60 60.21 -26.45 -130.82
CA PRO A 60 59.30 -25.76 -129.92
C PRO A 60 59.37 -26.39 -128.53
N ASP A 61 59.28 -25.55 -127.50
CA ASP A 61 59.31 -26.02 -126.11
C ASP A 61 58.09 -26.91 -125.81
N THR A 62 58.28 -27.93 -124.96
CA THR A 62 57.18 -28.72 -124.40
C THR A 62 56.76 -28.20 -123.03
N GLN A 63 55.55 -28.54 -122.58
CA GLN A 63 55.05 -28.16 -121.27
C GLN A 63 55.48 -29.20 -120.21
N GLY A 64 56.24 -28.76 -119.21
CA GLY A 64 56.46 -29.51 -117.98
C GLY A 64 55.33 -29.22 -116.99
N SER A 65 54.99 -30.19 -116.14
CA SER A 65 54.00 -30.02 -115.06
C SER A 65 54.37 -30.82 -113.82
N ASP A 66 54.09 -30.27 -112.65
CA ASP A 66 54.15 -30.97 -111.36
C ASP A 66 52.99 -30.59 -110.44
N GLU A 67 52.84 -31.38 -109.38
CA GLU A 67 52.00 -31.05 -108.22
C GLU A 67 52.93 -30.61 -107.09
N TYR A 68 52.75 -29.38 -106.62
CA TYR A 68 53.53 -28.81 -105.54
C TYR A 68 52.65 -28.65 -104.29
N PRO A 69 52.81 -29.53 -103.28
CA PRO A 69 52.12 -29.36 -102.01
C PRO A 69 52.74 -28.21 -101.24
N TYR A 70 51.91 -27.28 -100.78
CA TYR A 70 52.32 -26.17 -99.95
C TYR A 70 51.38 -26.04 -98.75
N GLN A 71 51.95 -25.95 -97.55
CA GLN A 71 51.20 -25.81 -96.30
C GLN A 71 51.18 -24.35 -95.88
N TYR A 72 50.00 -23.76 -95.86
CA TYR A 72 49.78 -22.44 -95.29
C TYR A 72 49.56 -22.55 -93.79
N LYS A 73 50.18 -21.64 -93.04
CA LYS A 73 49.95 -21.43 -91.62
C LYS A 73 49.56 -19.99 -91.40
N PHE A 74 48.39 -19.78 -90.84
CA PHE A 74 47.90 -18.45 -90.50
C PHE A 74 47.07 -18.53 -89.23
N SER A 75 46.90 -17.38 -88.59
CA SER A 75 46.02 -17.25 -87.44
C SER A 75 45.14 -16.03 -87.57
N PHE A 76 44.01 -16.08 -86.89
CA PHE A 76 43.12 -14.95 -86.72
C PHE A 76 42.51 -15.01 -85.32
N GLU A 77 41.99 -13.87 -84.86
CA GLU A 77 41.48 -13.71 -83.51
C GLU A 77 39.99 -13.40 -83.53
N ARG A 78 39.28 -13.90 -82.51
CA ARG A 78 37.91 -13.50 -82.20
C ARG A 78 37.86 -12.92 -80.80
N ASN A 79 37.18 -11.80 -80.64
CA ASN A 79 36.90 -11.24 -79.33
C ASN A 79 35.86 -12.10 -78.61
N TYR A 80 35.93 -12.12 -77.29
CA TYR A 80 34.87 -12.67 -76.45
C TYR A 80 34.73 -11.83 -75.18
N SER A 81 33.55 -11.91 -74.55
CA SER A 81 33.40 -11.44 -73.18
C SER A 81 32.42 -12.28 -72.36
N TYR A 82 32.72 -12.46 -71.09
CA TYR A 82 31.86 -13.14 -70.12
C TYR A 82 32.02 -12.49 -68.73
N TRP A 83 31.13 -12.81 -67.81
CA TRP A 83 31.13 -12.32 -66.45
C TRP A 83 31.49 -13.43 -65.47
N LYS A 84 32.33 -13.10 -64.50
CA LYS A 84 32.67 -13.97 -63.37
C LYS A 84 32.33 -13.34 -62.02
N ILE A 85 32.11 -14.19 -61.03
CA ILE A 85 31.81 -13.83 -59.65
C ILE A 85 33.14 -13.70 -58.89
N ASN A 86 33.57 -12.47 -58.60
CA ASN A 86 34.77 -12.26 -57.79
C ASN A 86 34.47 -12.33 -56.28
N ASN A 87 33.30 -11.82 -55.88
CA ASN A 87 32.85 -11.77 -54.50
C ASN A 87 31.32 -11.71 -54.45
N VAL A 88 30.68 -12.50 -53.60
CA VAL A 88 29.28 -12.37 -53.21
C VAL A 88 29.20 -12.72 -51.73
N GLU A 89 28.80 -11.73 -50.93
CA GLU A 89 28.55 -11.83 -49.50
C GLU A 89 27.04 -11.65 -49.25
N LEU A 90 26.41 -12.62 -48.58
CA LEU A 90 25.02 -12.54 -48.14
C LEU A 90 24.97 -12.72 -46.63
N TYR A 91 24.14 -11.92 -45.97
CA TYR A 91 23.94 -11.99 -44.55
C TYR A 91 22.47 -12.08 -44.18
N SER A 92 22.16 -12.98 -43.25
CA SER A 92 20.82 -13.19 -42.71
C SER A 92 20.72 -12.69 -41.27
N ILE A 93 19.54 -12.24 -40.86
CA ILE A 93 19.28 -11.86 -39.46
C ILE A 93 19.60 -13.04 -38.54
N GLU A 94 20.47 -12.83 -37.55
CA GLU A 94 20.80 -13.81 -36.53
C GLU A 94 19.98 -13.57 -35.26
N GLN A 95 20.13 -12.39 -34.67
CA GLN A 95 19.44 -11.99 -33.44
C GLN A 95 19.52 -10.47 -33.24
N ALA A 96 18.72 -9.94 -32.31
CA ALA A 96 18.93 -8.60 -31.78
C ALA A 96 19.06 -8.62 -30.26
N GLU A 97 20.05 -7.93 -29.70
CA GLU A 97 20.15 -7.71 -28.26
C GLU A 97 19.52 -6.36 -27.90
N MET A 98 18.75 -6.35 -26.82
CA MET A 98 18.10 -5.14 -26.30
C MET A 98 18.46 -4.97 -24.82
N GLU A 99 18.80 -3.76 -24.42
CA GLU A 99 19.16 -3.41 -23.05
C GLU A 99 18.33 -2.24 -22.52
N ASN A 100 17.88 -2.36 -21.28
CA ASN A 100 17.26 -1.32 -20.48
C ASN A 100 17.21 -1.79 -19.02
N TYR A 101 17.36 -0.86 -18.08
CA TYR A 101 17.20 -1.11 -16.65
C TYR A 101 15.94 -1.92 -16.26
N ALA A 102 14.81 -1.69 -16.92
CA ALA A 102 13.53 -2.32 -16.65
C ALA A 102 13.40 -3.76 -17.17
N LEU A 103 14.32 -4.20 -18.04
CA LEU A 103 14.29 -5.55 -18.61
C LEU A 103 14.64 -6.62 -17.57
N PRO A 104 14.14 -7.86 -17.76
CA PRO A 104 14.57 -9.02 -16.98
C PRO A 104 16.05 -9.36 -17.22
N ASP A 105 16.54 -10.42 -16.59
CA ASP A 105 17.87 -11.02 -16.85
C ASP A 105 19.04 -10.02 -16.75
N GLY A 106 19.01 -9.16 -15.73
CA GLY A 106 20.06 -8.17 -15.51
C GLY A 106 19.94 -6.91 -16.38
N GLY A 107 18.83 -6.75 -17.11
CA GLY A 107 18.56 -5.58 -17.95
C GLY A 107 18.90 -5.79 -19.42
N ARG A 108 19.13 -7.04 -19.86
CA ARG A 108 19.43 -7.41 -21.26
C ARG A 108 18.57 -8.59 -21.67
N ILE A 109 18.06 -8.57 -22.90
CA ILE A 109 17.38 -9.70 -23.53
C ILE A 109 17.86 -9.89 -24.96
N THR A 110 17.62 -11.08 -25.50
CA THR A 110 17.90 -11.43 -26.89
C THR A 110 16.59 -11.73 -27.62
N LEU A 111 16.39 -11.08 -28.77
CA LEU A 111 15.27 -11.29 -29.68
C LEU A 111 15.73 -12.20 -30.81
N TRP A 112 15.16 -13.40 -30.88
CA TRP A 112 15.41 -14.36 -31.95
C TRP A 112 14.37 -14.21 -33.06
N PRO A 113 14.77 -14.20 -34.34
CA PRO A 113 13.87 -13.98 -35.46
C PRO A 113 12.79 -15.09 -35.53
N GLN A 114 11.51 -14.71 -35.41
CA GLN A 114 10.35 -15.60 -35.50
C GLN A 114 9.71 -15.52 -36.88
N GLY A 115 9.40 -16.67 -37.49
CA GLY A 115 8.75 -16.73 -38.81
C GLY A 115 9.60 -16.14 -39.95
N TYR A 116 10.90 -16.01 -39.75
CA TYR A 116 11.86 -15.53 -40.74
C TYR A 116 12.55 -16.72 -41.41
N THR A 117 12.57 -16.70 -42.74
CA THR A 117 13.34 -17.64 -43.55
C THR A 117 14.46 -16.84 -44.21
N ALA A 118 15.72 -17.22 -43.98
CA ALA A 118 16.86 -16.56 -44.58
C ALA A 118 16.81 -16.61 -46.13
N PRO A 119 17.32 -15.58 -46.83
CA PRO A 119 17.54 -15.68 -48.27
C PRO A 119 18.58 -16.76 -48.58
N ASP A 120 18.54 -17.27 -49.81
CA ASP A 120 19.46 -18.30 -50.28
C ASP A 120 20.17 -17.88 -51.57
N LEU A 121 21.36 -18.45 -51.79
CA LEU A 121 22.21 -18.26 -52.96
C LEU A 121 22.62 -19.62 -53.52
N GLU A 122 22.35 -19.82 -54.80
CA GLU A 122 22.89 -20.93 -55.59
C GLU A 122 23.85 -20.37 -56.64
N MET A 123 25.10 -20.87 -56.63
CA MET A 123 26.17 -20.36 -57.49
C MET A 123 26.93 -21.50 -58.16
N GLU A 124 27.24 -21.32 -59.44
CA GLU A 124 28.27 -22.07 -60.16
C GLU A 124 29.33 -21.08 -60.61
N HIS A 125 30.59 -21.31 -60.23
CA HIS A 125 31.70 -20.44 -60.62
C HIS A 125 32.93 -21.25 -60.99
N ASP A 126 33.74 -20.72 -61.92
CA ASP A 126 35.04 -21.27 -62.27
C ASP A 126 36.08 -20.17 -62.53
N GLU A 127 37.36 -20.49 -62.35
CA GLU A 127 38.46 -19.55 -62.62
C GLU A 127 39.14 -19.85 -63.98
N GLU A 128 38.93 -21.05 -64.55
CA GLU A 128 39.55 -21.47 -65.81
C GLU A 128 38.81 -20.86 -67.02
N VAL A 129 39.53 -20.08 -67.83
CA VAL A 129 38.95 -19.40 -69.00
C VAL A 129 38.41 -20.38 -70.04
N GLU A 130 39.00 -21.58 -70.12
CA GLU A 130 38.62 -22.65 -71.04
C GLU A 130 37.23 -23.23 -70.74
N ILE A 131 36.73 -23.08 -69.51
CA ILE A 131 35.37 -23.48 -69.12
C ILE A 131 34.35 -22.41 -69.56
N HIS A 132 34.79 -21.16 -69.66
CA HIS A 132 33.95 -20.02 -70.02
C HIS A 132 33.97 -19.69 -71.51
N VAL A 133 35.01 -20.09 -72.25
CA VAL A 133 35.20 -19.74 -73.66
C VAL A 133 35.38 -21.02 -74.48
N ILE A 134 34.37 -21.34 -75.26
CA ILE A 134 34.28 -22.56 -76.06
C ILE A 134 34.55 -22.19 -77.53
N PRO A 135 35.71 -22.56 -78.09
CA PRO A 135 36.03 -22.26 -79.49
C PRO A 135 35.08 -22.97 -80.45
N GLN A 136 34.76 -22.32 -81.58
CA GLN A 136 34.05 -22.94 -82.69
C GLN A 136 35.01 -23.69 -83.61
N GLU A 137 34.56 -24.79 -84.19
CA GLU A 137 35.34 -25.53 -85.19
C GLU A 137 35.35 -24.75 -86.52
N THR A 138 36.54 -24.43 -87.03
CA THR A 138 36.70 -23.79 -88.35
C THR A 138 36.26 -24.70 -89.50
N GLY A 139 36.32 -26.02 -89.32
CA GLY A 139 36.01 -26.99 -90.37
C GLY A 139 37.07 -27.05 -91.49
N GLU A 140 36.80 -27.86 -92.51
CA GLU A 140 37.71 -28.03 -93.66
C GLU A 140 37.64 -26.82 -94.61
N ILE A 141 38.81 -26.32 -95.05
CA ILE A 141 38.90 -25.18 -95.98
C ILE A 141 38.79 -25.71 -97.41
N ASN A 142 37.66 -25.49 -98.05
CA ASN A 142 37.44 -25.87 -99.44
C ASN A 142 37.97 -24.80 -100.40
N PHE A 143 39.25 -24.95 -100.80
CA PHE A 143 39.90 -24.10 -101.80
C PHE A 143 40.54 -24.96 -102.89
N ILE A 144 40.14 -24.72 -104.15
CA ILE A 144 40.76 -25.37 -105.32
C ILE A 144 41.58 -24.28 -106.03
N PRO A 145 42.93 -24.35 -106.01
CA PRO A 145 43.76 -23.35 -106.66
C PRO A 145 43.66 -23.44 -108.19
N ASP A 146 43.76 -22.31 -108.87
CA ASP A 146 43.93 -22.26 -110.31
C ASP A 146 45.32 -22.81 -110.72
N VAL A 147 45.43 -23.29 -111.95
CA VAL A 147 46.70 -23.78 -112.51
C VAL A 147 47.69 -22.62 -112.65
N VAL A 148 48.86 -22.73 -112.00
CA VAL A 148 49.91 -21.71 -112.04
C VAL A 148 50.77 -21.91 -113.29
N ALA A 149 50.52 -21.09 -114.33
CA ALA A 149 51.23 -21.16 -115.60
C ALA A 149 52.39 -20.16 -115.64
N GLY A 150 53.61 -20.66 -115.86
CA GLY A 150 54.82 -19.85 -116.08
C GLY A 150 55.25 -19.85 -117.54
N ASP A 151 55.56 -18.67 -118.09
CA ASP A 151 56.06 -18.52 -119.46
C ASP A 151 57.57 -18.81 -119.59
N GLY A 152 58.27 -19.00 -118.47
CA GLY A 152 59.69 -19.30 -118.34
C GLY A 152 60.02 -20.80 -118.34
N TYR A 153 61.29 -21.10 -118.07
CA TYR A 153 61.84 -22.47 -118.12
C TYR A 153 62.02 -23.16 -116.76
N ASP A 154 61.77 -22.43 -115.68
CA ASP A 154 61.76 -22.94 -114.32
C ASP A 154 60.31 -23.02 -113.82
N PRO A 155 59.97 -23.95 -112.91
CA PRO A 155 58.66 -24.00 -112.28
C PRO A 155 58.34 -22.64 -111.65
N PRO A 156 57.16 -22.04 -111.91
CA PRO A 156 56.79 -20.77 -111.30
C PRO A 156 56.67 -20.90 -109.77
N GLU A 157 56.94 -19.79 -109.08
CA GLU A 157 56.60 -19.67 -107.65
C GLU A 157 55.08 -19.69 -107.51
N VAL A 158 54.58 -20.37 -106.48
CA VAL A 158 53.14 -20.40 -106.19
C VAL A 158 52.70 -19.04 -105.62
N PRO A 159 51.46 -18.58 -105.90
CA PRO A 159 50.93 -17.36 -105.29
C PRO A 159 50.92 -17.45 -103.77
N ASP A 160 51.05 -16.31 -103.08
CA ASP A 160 50.81 -16.25 -101.64
C ASP A 160 49.32 -16.09 -101.36
N ASP A 161 48.62 -17.23 -101.21
CA ASP A 161 47.18 -17.26 -100.94
C ASP A 161 46.86 -17.13 -99.43
N THR A 162 47.83 -16.76 -98.59
CA THR A 162 47.65 -16.69 -97.12
C THR A 162 46.45 -15.82 -96.73
N GLU A 163 46.30 -14.62 -97.29
CA GLU A 163 45.19 -13.72 -96.95
C GLU A 163 43.84 -14.21 -97.50
N LEU A 164 43.83 -14.90 -98.64
CA LEU A 164 42.62 -15.48 -99.22
C LEU A 164 42.11 -16.66 -98.37
N LEU A 165 43.00 -17.60 -98.03
CA LEU A 165 42.70 -18.77 -97.20
C LEU A 165 42.33 -18.37 -95.77
N LYS A 166 43.01 -17.35 -95.23
CA LYS A 166 42.63 -16.71 -93.96
C LYS A 166 41.23 -16.11 -94.04
N GLY A 167 40.89 -15.40 -95.11
CA GLY A 167 39.55 -14.85 -95.31
C GLY A 167 38.45 -15.92 -95.42
N ILE A 168 38.74 -17.07 -96.03
CA ILE A 168 37.81 -18.22 -96.07
C ILE A 168 37.62 -18.81 -94.67
N ALA A 169 38.72 -19.06 -93.95
CA ALA A 169 38.69 -19.59 -92.59
C ALA A 169 37.96 -18.65 -91.61
N GLU A 170 38.22 -17.34 -91.70
CA GLU A 170 37.49 -16.31 -90.95
C GLU A 170 36.01 -16.24 -91.34
N GLY A 171 35.67 -16.41 -92.63
CA GLY A 171 34.29 -16.35 -93.09
C GLY A 171 33.42 -17.52 -92.60
N GLN A 172 34.02 -18.69 -92.37
CA GLN A 172 33.30 -19.89 -91.92
C GLN A 172 33.41 -20.17 -90.41
N THR A 173 34.38 -19.56 -89.71
CA THR A 173 34.50 -19.68 -88.25
C THR A 173 33.69 -18.60 -87.55
N GLY A 174 32.60 -19.02 -86.89
CA GLY A 174 31.79 -18.13 -86.05
C GLY A 174 32.55 -17.58 -84.85
N PRO A 175 32.00 -16.58 -84.13
CA PRO A 175 32.52 -16.19 -82.82
C PRO A 175 32.51 -17.38 -81.84
N PRO A 176 33.40 -17.41 -80.82
CA PRO A 176 33.36 -18.46 -79.81
C PRO A 176 32.04 -18.41 -79.03
N ASP A 177 31.62 -19.55 -78.50
CA ASP A 177 30.57 -19.59 -77.49
C ASP A 177 31.17 -19.23 -76.14
N VAL A 178 30.42 -18.50 -75.32
CA VAL A 178 30.82 -18.07 -73.99
C VAL A 178 29.78 -18.45 -72.95
N LYS A 179 30.23 -18.68 -71.71
CA LYS A 179 29.41 -19.01 -70.55
C LYS A 179 29.83 -18.11 -69.39
N ASN A 180 28.91 -17.32 -68.82
CA ASN A 180 29.17 -16.63 -67.56
C ASN A 180 29.19 -17.64 -66.40
N ASP A 181 29.68 -17.22 -65.23
CA ASP A 181 29.26 -17.85 -63.98
C ASP A 181 27.73 -17.80 -63.82
N ALA A 182 27.16 -18.66 -62.97
CA ALA A 182 25.74 -18.67 -62.68
C ALA A 182 25.49 -18.24 -61.23
N LEU A 183 24.47 -17.39 -61.04
CA LEU A 183 24.03 -16.99 -59.71
C LEU A 183 22.51 -16.79 -59.69
N ASP A 184 21.83 -17.58 -58.85
CA ASP A 184 20.42 -17.45 -58.55
C ASP A 184 20.23 -17.04 -57.07
N PHE A 185 19.48 -15.95 -56.85
CA PHE A 185 19.16 -15.43 -55.51
C PHE A 185 17.69 -15.68 -55.19
N THR A 186 17.38 -16.29 -54.05
CA THR A 186 16.01 -16.60 -53.63
C THR A 186 15.64 -15.88 -52.35
N TRP A 187 14.51 -15.16 -52.37
CA TRP A 187 13.90 -14.53 -51.19
C TRP A 187 12.38 -14.72 -51.22
N GLU A 188 11.77 -15.13 -50.11
CA GLU A 188 10.32 -15.39 -49.99
C GLU A 188 9.74 -16.28 -51.11
N GLY A 189 10.53 -17.25 -51.57
CA GLY A 189 10.13 -18.18 -52.64
C GLY A 189 10.17 -17.60 -54.06
N LEU A 190 10.64 -16.35 -54.22
CA LEU A 190 10.91 -15.75 -55.52
C LEU A 190 12.41 -15.84 -55.84
N THR A 191 12.75 -16.54 -56.91
CA THR A 191 14.13 -16.67 -57.41
C THR A 191 14.40 -15.63 -58.51
N THR A 192 15.45 -14.84 -58.34
CA THR A 192 15.98 -13.91 -59.33
C THR A 192 17.26 -14.48 -59.92
N LYS A 193 17.31 -14.65 -61.24
CA LYS A 193 18.53 -15.02 -61.96
C LYS A 193 19.42 -13.79 -62.11
N VAL A 194 20.42 -13.70 -61.24
CA VAL A 194 21.34 -12.56 -61.14
C VAL A 194 22.43 -12.68 -62.20
N MET A 195 22.96 -13.88 -62.41
CA MET A 195 23.89 -14.17 -63.49
C MET A 195 23.45 -15.43 -64.23
N ASP A 196 23.28 -15.31 -65.55
CA ASP A 196 22.86 -16.43 -66.40
C ASP A 196 24.08 -17.17 -66.96
N GLY A 197 24.28 -18.40 -66.48
CA GLY A 197 25.32 -19.32 -66.95
C GLY A 197 24.93 -20.13 -68.18
N SER A 198 23.95 -19.70 -68.98
CA SER A 198 23.68 -20.32 -70.28
C SER A 198 24.79 -20.01 -71.30
N THR A 199 25.07 -20.98 -72.18
CA THR A 199 26.05 -20.80 -73.27
C THR A 199 25.45 -19.93 -74.38
N VAL A 200 26.12 -18.83 -74.71
CA VAL A 200 25.70 -17.85 -75.73
C VAL A 200 26.85 -17.49 -76.66
N VAL A 201 26.57 -16.91 -77.83
CA VAL A 201 27.62 -16.56 -78.81
C VAL A 201 28.29 -15.24 -78.43
N GLU A 202 29.63 -15.22 -78.44
CA GLU A 202 30.54 -14.05 -78.34
C GLU A 202 30.53 -13.27 -77.01
N ASN A 203 29.34 -12.89 -76.52
CA ASN A 203 29.18 -12.01 -75.38
C ASN A 203 28.13 -12.56 -74.41
N GLY A 204 28.58 -12.89 -73.20
CA GLY A 204 27.70 -13.27 -72.09
C GLY A 204 26.73 -12.15 -71.73
N PRO A 205 25.49 -12.48 -71.32
CA PRO A 205 24.54 -11.46 -70.87
C PRO A 205 25.09 -10.69 -69.66
N ASP A 206 24.77 -9.40 -69.56
CA ASP A 206 25.17 -8.61 -68.38
C ASP A 206 24.38 -9.07 -67.14
N PRO A 207 25.01 -9.15 -65.95
CA PRO A 207 24.33 -9.51 -64.72
C PRO A 207 23.21 -8.55 -64.37
N THR A 208 22.14 -9.09 -63.78
CA THR A 208 21.06 -8.27 -63.23
C THR A 208 21.37 -7.88 -61.78
N GLN A 209 20.49 -7.08 -61.17
CA GLN A 209 20.67 -6.65 -59.78
C GLN A 209 20.10 -7.71 -58.82
N ILE A 210 20.84 -7.98 -57.75
CA ILE A 210 20.25 -8.62 -56.56
C ILE A 210 19.16 -7.66 -56.04
N PRO A 211 17.94 -8.15 -55.77
CA PRO A 211 16.88 -7.33 -55.19
C PRO A 211 17.37 -6.53 -53.97
N ALA A 212 16.98 -5.26 -53.88
CA ALA A 212 17.38 -4.43 -52.74
C ALA A 212 16.70 -4.93 -51.46
N PRO A 213 17.43 -5.02 -50.32
CA PRO A 213 16.83 -5.42 -49.06
C PRO A 213 15.79 -4.41 -48.61
N THR A 214 14.76 -4.91 -47.95
CA THR A 214 13.67 -4.12 -47.38
C THR A 214 13.66 -4.26 -45.88
N LYS A 215 13.07 -3.27 -45.19
CA LYS A 215 12.92 -3.37 -43.73
C LYS A 215 11.87 -4.41 -43.39
N ILE A 216 12.23 -5.35 -42.54
CA ILE A 216 11.30 -6.25 -41.88
C ILE A 216 10.92 -5.66 -40.51
N GLY A 217 9.62 -5.49 -40.33
CA GLY A 217 9.05 -4.87 -39.13
C GLY A 217 8.80 -5.87 -38.02
N SER A 218 8.58 -5.34 -36.82
CA SER A 218 8.01 -6.08 -35.70
C SER A 218 7.04 -5.18 -34.98
N TYR A 219 5.76 -5.54 -34.97
CA TYR A 219 4.71 -4.75 -34.36
C TYR A 219 3.85 -5.60 -33.43
N LYS A 220 3.58 -5.08 -32.24
CA LYS A 220 2.79 -5.74 -31.18
C LYS A 220 1.42 -6.25 -31.63
N ASN A 221 0.75 -5.56 -32.56
CA ASN A 221 -0.64 -5.84 -32.95
C ASN A 221 -0.79 -6.28 -34.42
N THR A 222 0.27 -6.76 -35.06
CA THR A 222 0.21 -7.25 -36.45
C THR A 222 0.82 -8.65 -36.56
N GLY A 223 0.66 -9.31 -37.71
CA GLY A 223 1.30 -10.59 -37.99
C GLY A 223 2.81 -10.53 -38.17
N GLU A 224 3.40 -9.34 -38.33
CA GLU A 224 4.84 -9.14 -38.45
C GLU A 224 5.47 -9.01 -37.06
N GLN A 225 5.99 -10.11 -36.51
CA GLN A 225 6.58 -10.20 -35.17
C GLN A 225 7.96 -10.89 -35.21
N VAL A 226 8.82 -10.50 -36.16
CA VAL A 226 10.08 -11.20 -36.43
C VAL A 226 11.07 -11.03 -35.27
N LEU A 227 11.44 -9.81 -34.90
CA LEU A 227 12.30 -9.50 -33.75
C LEU A 227 11.43 -8.85 -32.67
N TYR A 228 10.68 -9.70 -31.95
CA TYR A 228 9.68 -9.28 -30.98
C TYR A 228 9.67 -10.21 -29.77
N ALA A 229 9.60 -9.63 -28.57
CA ALA A 229 9.30 -10.34 -27.34
C ALA A 229 8.32 -9.54 -26.49
N ASP A 230 7.30 -10.21 -25.95
CA ASP A 230 6.34 -9.63 -25.02
C ASP A 230 6.36 -10.36 -23.67
N GLN A 231 5.46 -9.94 -22.78
CA GLN A 231 5.38 -10.48 -21.41
C GLN A 231 6.72 -10.41 -20.66
N LEU A 232 7.54 -9.40 -20.93
CA LEU A 232 8.82 -9.19 -20.27
C LEU A 232 8.55 -8.57 -18.89
N LEU A 233 8.63 -9.41 -17.84
CA LEU A 233 8.33 -8.99 -16.46
C LEU A 233 9.38 -8.00 -15.96
N ILE A 234 8.93 -6.85 -15.45
CA ILE A 234 9.79 -5.87 -14.79
C ILE A 234 10.15 -6.40 -13.39
N PRO A 235 11.43 -6.68 -13.09
CA PRO A 235 11.82 -7.31 -11.82
C PRO A 235 11.48 -6.45 -10.59
N GLN A 236 11.07 -7.09 -9.50
CA GLN A 236 10.69 -6.41 -8.25
C GLN A 236 11.84 -5.68 -7.54
N ASP A 237 13.09 -6.01 -7.86
CA ASP A 237 14.28 -5.34 -7.29
C ASP A 237 14.63 -4.01 -7.98
N ARG A 238 13.87 -3.62 -9.02
CA ARG A 238 14.08 -2.37 -9.74
C ARG A 238 13.49 -1.19 -8.97
N LEU A 239 14.37 -0.43 -8.32
CA LEU A 239 14.07 0.86 -7.72
C LEU A 239 13.43 1.83 -8.71
N ASN A 240 12.75 2.84 -8.18
CA ASN A 240 12.13 3.88 -8.99
C ASN A 240 13.24 4.65 -9.74
N ARG A 241 13.08 4.80 -11.05
CA ARG A 241 14.07 5.47 -11.91
C ARG A 241 13.41 6.06 -13.15
N ALA A 242 13.60 7.36 -13.33
CA ALA A 242 13.12 8.08 -14.50
C ALA A 242 13.97 7.78 -15.74
N ASN A 243 13.31 7.70 -16.89
CA ASN A 243 13.91 7.82 -18.22
C ASN A 243 15.20 7.00 -18.41
N THR A 244 15.18 5.73 -17.99
CA THR A 244 16.29 4.82 -18.22
C THR A 244 16.51 4.63 -19.71
N GLU A 245 17.72 4.90 -20.15
CA GLU A 245 18.12 4.77 -21.56
C GLU A 245 18.00 3.32 -22.01
N SER A 246 17.58 3.15 -23.25
CA SER A 246 17.50 1.86 -23.92
C SER A 246 18.51 1.82 -25.05
N THR A 247 19.23 0.71 -25.16
CA THR A 247 20.22 0.46 -26.22
C THR A 247 19.92 -0.90 -26.86
N GLY A 248 20.48 -1.13 -28.05
CA GLY A 248 20.36 -2.43 -28.69
C GLY A 248 21.24 -2.55 -29.91
N GLU A 249 21.52 -3.78 -30.29
CA GLU A 249 22.35 -4.15 -31.44
C GLU A 249 21.63 -5.24 -32.23
N ILE A 250 21.78 -5.21 -33.55
CA ILE A 250 21.29 -6.24 -34.48
C ILE A 250 22.49 -6.96 -35.07
N GLU A 251 22.44 -8.29 -35.05
CA GLU A 251 23.48 -9.17 -35.57
C GLU A 251 22.99 -9.89 -36.82
N TYR A 252 23.89 -9.97 -37.80
CA TYR A 252 23.70 -10.62 -39.07
C TYR A 252 24.77 -11.68 -39.28
N ALA A 253 24.34 -12.93 -39.43
CA ALA A 253 25.23 -14.06 -39.71
C ALA A 253 25.55 -14.14 -41.22
N LEU A 254 26.80 -14.44 -41.54
CA LEU A 254 27.25 -14.71 -42.90
C LEU A 254 26.62 -16.00 -43.44
N HIS A 255 26.04 -15.96 -44.64
CA HIS A 255 25.43 -17.12 -45.26
C HIS A 255 26.50 -18.14 -45.70
N PRO A 256 26.32 -19.45 -45.48
CA PRO A 256 27.36 -20.45 -45.72
C PRO A 256 27.72 -20.67 -47.20
N THR A 257 26.81 -20.40 -48.14
CA THR A 257 27.05 -20.59 -49.59
C THR A 257 27.70 -19.37 -50.27
N THR A 258 28.12 -18.39 -49.48
CA THR A 258 28.69 -17.14 -49.99
C THR A 258 30.12 -17.34 -50.50
N LEU A 259 30.56 -16.52 -51.47
CA LEU A 259 31.92 -16.55 -52.03
C LEU A 259 32.66 -15.28 -51.59
N GLY A 260 33.40 -15.38 -50.48
CA GLY A 260 34.10 -14.27 -49.81
C GLY A 260 33.61 -14.02 -48.37
N GLY A 261 34.02 -12.91 -47.76
CA GLY A 261 33.69 -12.58 -46.35
C GLY A 261 34.41 -13.45 -45.30
N SER A 262 34.45 -13.00 -44.04
CA SER A 262 35.09 -13.75 -42.95
C SER A 262 34.35 -13.79 -41.62
N GLU A 263 33.46 -12.83 -41.33
CA GLU A 263 32.73 -12.75 -40.04
C GLU A 263 31.31 -12.16 -40.24
N GLY A 264 30.45 -12.33 -39.24
CA GLY A 264 29.13 -11.69 -39.17
C GLY A 264 29.22 -10.17 -38.96
N MET A 265 28.10 -9.47 -39.09
CA MET A 265 28.03 -8.01 -38.96
C MET A 265 27.10 -7.61 -37.81
N THR A 266 27.54 -6.64 -37.00
CA THR A 266 26.75 -6.06 -35.91
C THR A 266 26.51 -4.57 -36.16
N PHE A 267 25.26 -4.13 -35.98
CA PHE A 267 24.87 -2.73 -36.15
C PHE A 267 24.08 -2.21 -34.94
N PRO A 268 24.26 -0.94 -34.54
CA PRO A 268 23.46 -0.35 -33.47
C PRO A 268 22.01 -0.11 -33.92
N ILE A 269 21.07 -0.40 -33.02
CA ILE A 269 19.65 -0.05 -33.19
C ILE A 269 19.46 1.38 -32.67
N ASN A 270 19.09 2.28 -33.59
CA ASN A 270 18.91 3.70 -33.27
C ASN A 270 17.46 4.03 -32.91
N SER A 271 17.27 5.11 -32.13
CA SER A 271 15.96 5.68 -31.78
C SER A 271 15.05 4.79 -30.92
N ILE A 272 15.60 4.14 -29.90
CA ILE A 272 14.84 3.37 -28.92
C ILE A 272 14.30 4.32 -27.82
N ASN A 273 13.04 4.16 -27.42
CA ASN A 273 12.46 4.98 -26.35
C ASN A 273 13.08 4.64 -24.98
N SER A 274 13.16 5.63 -24.08
CA SER A 274 13.48 5.37 -22.67
C SER A 274 12.29 4.75 -21.92
N VAL A 275 12.55 4.19 -20.73
CA VAL A 275 11.54 3.61 -19.85
C VAL A 275 11.61 4.26 -18.47
N THR A 276 10.47 4.48 -17.80
CA THR A 276 10.44 4.93 -16.40
C THR A 276 9.87 3.82 -15.53
N VAL A 277 10.62 3.39 -14.52
CA VAL A 277 10.14 2.47 -13.49
C VAL A 277 9.64 3.28 -12.31
N HIS A 278 8.35 3.15 -12.00
CA HIS A 278 7.70 3.77 -10.84
C HIS A 278 6.68 2.79 -10.28
N THR A 279 6.89 2.36 -9.04
CA THR A 279 6.00 1.41 -8.36
C THR A 279 5.13 2.16 -7.35
N PRO A 280 3.81 2.24 -7.58
CA PRO A 280 2.94 3.13 -6.81
C PRO A 280 2.44 2.48 -5.51
N VAL A 281 2.39 3.28 -4.45
CA VAL A 281 1.68 3.01 -3.20
C VAL A 281 0.93 4.26 -2.74
N VAL A 282 -0.19 4.06 -2.07
CA VAL A 282 -1.02 5.10 -1.46
C VAL A 282 -1.23 4.83 0.04
N ASN A 283 -1.62 5.83 0.82
CA ASN A 283 -1.89 5.73 2.23
C ASN A 283 -2.97 6.73 2.64
N TYR A 284 -4.20 6.23 2.78
CA TYR A 284 -5.38 7.00 3.20
C TYR A 284 -5.99 6.33 4.43
N SER A 285 -5.20 6.26 5.49
CA SER A 285 -5.51 5.49 6.69
C SER A 285 -6.55 6.19 7.56
N LEU A 286 -7.29 5.39 8.34
CA LEU A 286 -8.31 5.88 9.25
C LEU A 286 -8.21 5.18 10.60
N VAL A 287 -8.70 5.84 11.64
CA VAL A 287 -8.88 5.27 12.98
C VAL A 287 -10.33 5.44 13.39
N SER A 288 -10.97 4.37 13.87
CA SER A 288 -12.35 4.37 14.34
C SER A 288 -12.57 5.40 15.44
N ASP A 289 -13.75 6.02 15.45
CA ASP A 289 -14.13 7.06 16.40
C ASP A 289 -15.24 6.56 17.34
N ASP A 290 -14.93 6.41 18.63
CA ASP A 290 -15.85 5.89 19.64
C ASP A 290 -16.60 7.02 20.38
N GLN A 291 -17.19 7.93 19.61
CA GLN A 291 -18.04 9.04 20.11
C GLN A 291 -19.13 8.61 21.10
N PRO A 292 -19.84 7.46 20.92
CA PRO A 292 -20.90 7.05 21.84
C PRO A 292 -20.45 6.83 23.29
N HIS A 293 -19.14 6.70 23.53
CA HIS A 293 -18.54 6.51 24.85
C HIS A 293 -17.72 7.73 25.33
N ASN A 294 -17.78 8.85 24.59
CA ASN A 294 -17.05 10.06 24.90
C ASN A 294 -17.79 10.93 25.94
N GLN A 295 -17.25 10.98 27.16
CA GLN A 295 -17.82 11.73 28.29
C GLN A 295 -17.26 13.15 28.47
N LYS A 296 -16.47 13.66 27.52
CA LYS A 296 -15.84 14.99 27.64
C LYS A 296 -16.89 16.09 27.78
N THR A 297 -16.62 17.06 28.65
CA THR A 297 -17.41 18.30 28.72
C THR A 297 -17.39 19.06 27.40
N VAL A 298 -16.22 19.09 26.75
CA VAL A 298 -16.00 19.69 25.43
C VAL A 298 -15.28 18.66 24.55
N PRO A 299 -16.02 17.85 23.77
CA PRO A 299 -15.45 16.87 22.85
C PRO A 299 -14.69 17.53 21.70
N ASN A 300 -13.61 16.90 21.25
CA ASN A 300 -12.87 17.33 20.07
C ASN A 300 -13.36 16.59 18.81
N MET A 301 -14.24 17.23 18.02
CA MET A 301 -14.84 16.61 16.82
C MET A 301 -13.87 16.45 15.64
N ASN A 302 -12.65 16.99 15.73
CA ASN A 302 -11.63 16.86 14.69
C ASN A 302 -10.67 15.68 14.93
N ARG A 303 -10.90 14.90 15.99
CA ARG A 303 -10.08 13.75 16.37
C ARG A 303 -10.98 12.54 16.61
N SER A 304 -10.51 11.36 16.23
CA SER A 304 -11.19 10.12 16.62
C SER A 304 -11.05 9.90 18.13
N ALA A 305 -12.15 9.68 18.83
CA ALA A 305 -12.16 9.37 20.25
C ALA A 305 -11.77 7.91 20.48
N LEU A 306 -10.68 7.70 21.23
CA LEU A 306 -10.25 6.39 21.71
C LEU A 306 -10.48 6.30 23.21
N ILE A 307 -11.23 5.29 23.64
CA ILE A 307 -11.67 5.19 25.04
C ILE A 307 -10.85 4.13 25.77
N LEU A 308 -10.33 4.48 26.95
CA LEU A 308 -9.54 3.55 27.77
C LEU A 308 -10.31 2.26 28.08
N GLU A 309 -9.63 1.12 27.95
CA GLU A 309 -10.18 -0.24 28.10
C GLU A 309 -11.21 -0.65 27.06
N ARG A 310 -11.18 -0.04 25.88
CA ARG A 310 -12.04 -0.41 24.76
C ARG A 310 -11.24 -0.73 23.50
N PRO A 311 -11.79 -1.59 22.62
CA PRO A 311 -11.18 -1.85 21.33
C PRO A 311 -11.36 -0.64 20.39
N PHE A 312 -10.42 -0.47 19.48
CA PHE A 312 -10.53 0.48 18.36
C PHE A 312 -9.94 -0.16 17.11
N THR A 313 -10.37 0.28 15.93
CA THR A 313 -9.97 -0.30 14.64
C THR A 313 -9.23 0.74 13.82
N VAL A 314 -8.11 0.34 13.24
CA VAL A 314 -7.42 1.11 12.20
C VAL A 314 -7.76 0.52 10.84
N ARG A 315 -7.96 1.37 9.84
CA ARG A 315 -8.17 0.98 8.45
C ARG A 315 -7.02 1.49 7.61
N ILE A 316 -6.31 0.60 6.92
CA ILE A 316 -5.20 0.92 6.01
C ILE A 316 -5.57 0.41 4.61
N PRO A 317 -6.25 1.24 3.80
CA PRO A 317 -6.65 0.87 2.45
C PRO A 317 -5.44 0.81 1.51
N THR A 318 -5.57 0.03 0.44
CA THR A 318 -4.62 -0.04 -0.68
C THR A 318 -5.11 0.71 -1.91
N ASN A 319 -6.30 1.32 -1.82
CA ASN A 319 -6.90 2.12 -2.87
C ASN A 319 -6.88 3.61 -2.54
N GLY A 320 -6.97 4.42 -3.59
CA GLY A 320 -7.06 5.87 -3.52
C GLY A 320 -6.38 6.55 -4.69
N GLN A 321 -6.37 7.88 -4.68
CA GLN A 321 -5.81 8.69 -5.75
C GLN A 321 -4.26 8.66 -5.74
N HIS A 322 -3.65 8.40 -6.89
CA HIS A 322 -2.21 8.58 -7.13
C HIS A 322 -1.97 9.68 -8.20
N LEU A 323 -1.04 9.48 -9.15
CA LEU A 323 -0.83 10.34 -10.31
C LEU A 323 -2.07 10.40 -11.21
N ASP A 324 -2.17 11.46 -12.01
CA ASP A 324 -3.27 11.65 -12.95
C ASP A 324 -3.23 10.58 -14.06
N ALA A 325 -4.36 9.91 -14.28
CA ALA A 325 -4.46 8.82 -15.25
C ALA A 325 -4.36 9.29 -16.72
N GLY A 326 -4.65 10.57 -17.00
CA GLY A 326 -4.52 11.14 -18.34
C GLY A 326 -3.07 11.36 -18.75
N ALA A 327 -2.22 11.78 -17.81
CA ALA A 327 -0.78 11.89 -18.04
C ALA A 327 -0.03 10.55 -17.88
N TYR A 328 -0.49 9.70 -16.96
CA TYR A 328 0.13 8.41 -16.64
C TYR A 328 -0.91 7.29 -16.68
N PRO A 329 -1.17 6.72 -17.88
CA PRO A 329 -2.10 5.61 -18.02
C PRO A 329 -1.78 4.45 -17.06
N GLY A 330 -2.80 3.94 -16.39
CA GLY A 330 -2.65 2.91 -15.36
C GLY A 330 -2.55 3.44 -13.92
N TYR A 331 -2.37 4.74 -13.73
CA TYR A 331 -2.51 5.42 -12.43
C TYR A 331 -3.95 5.94 -12.23
N GLY A 332 -4.16 6.89 -11.30
CA GLY A 332 -5.46 7.45 -10.94
C GLY A 332 -5.97 7.00 -9.57
N ASP A 333 -7.28 7.08 -9.37
CA ASP A 333 -7.97 6.53 -8.21
C ASP A 333 -8.34 5.05 -8.45
N ARG A 334 -7.60 4.14 -7.82
CA ARG A 334 -7.76 2.68 -7.98
C ARG A 334 -7.10 1.93 -6.84
N ASP A 335 -7.23 0.61 -6.87
CA ASP A 335 -6.48 -0.28 -5.97
C ASP A 335 -5.05 -0.52 -6.49
N TYR A 336 -4.10 -0.40 -5.57
CA TYR A 336 -2.67 -0.56 -5.77
C TYR A 336 -2.09 -1.74 -4.97
N ALA A 337 -2.90 -2.56 -4.30
CA ALA A 337 -2.47 -3.67 -3.45
C ALA A 337 -1.37 -4.55 -4.06
N LYS A 338 -1.44 -4.78 -5.38
CA LYS A 338 -0.44 -5.54 -6.16
C LYS A 338 1.00 -5.08 -5.94
N TYR A 339 1.21 -3.79 -5.68
CA TYR A 339 2.54 -3.16 -5.62
C TYR A 339 3.05 -2.96 -4.18
N TYR A 340 2.37 -3.49 -3.17
CA TYR A 340 2.71 -3.30 -1.77
C TYR A 340 3.63 -4.42 -1.30
N ARG A 341 4.71 -4.06 -0.61
CA ARG A 341 5.48 -4.99 0.22
C ARG A 341 4.76 -5.28 1.53
N ILE A 342 4.44 -4.21 2.25
CA ILE A 342 3.90 -4.27 3.61
C ILE A 342 3.21 -2.95 3.97
N LYS A 343 2.28 -3.03 4.92
CA LYS A 343 1.62 -1.88 5.55
C LYS A 343 2.00 -1.84 7.02
N GLN A 344 2.24 -0.66 7.58
CA GLN A 344 2.65 -0.53 8.97
C GLN A 344 1.91 0.60 9.68
N VAL A 345 1.62 0.38 10.96
CA VAL A 345 1.05 1.38 11.87
C VAL A 345 1.94 1.53 13.10
N ARG A 346 2.07 2.75 13.62
CA ARG A 346 2.82 3.08 14.84
C ARG A 346 1.97 3.97 15.74
N PHE A 347 1.74 3.49 16.96
CA PHE A 347 1.00 4.22 17.99
C PHE A 347 1.97 4.95 18.93
N PRO A 348 1.72 6.22 19.28
CA PRO A 348 2.51 6.93 20.29
C PRO A 348 2.17 6.52 21.74
N PHE A 349 1.34 5.50 21.90
CA PHE A 349 0.92 4.89 23.16
C PHE A 349 0.92 3.37 23.04
N ASP A 350 0.89 2.68 24.18
CA ASP A 350 0.84 1.22 24.23
C ASP A 350 -0.48 0.68 23.72
N VAL A 351 -0.45 -0.46 23.02
CA VAL A 351 -1.65 -1.15 22.55
C VAL A 351 -1.50 -2.67 22.69
N TYR A 352 -2.62 -3.38 22.74
CA TYR A 352 -2.66 -4.83 22.56
C TYR A 352 -3.31 -5.21 21.23
N SER A 353 -3.06 -6.44 20.76
CA SER A 353 -3.94 -7.10 19.80
C SER A 353 -5.38 -7.19 20.34
N ALA A 354 -6.36 -7.33 19.44
CA ALA A 354 -7.78 -7.39 19.81
C ALA A 354 -8.11 -8.43 20.90
N ASP A 355 -7.46 -9.60 20.85
CA ASP A 355 -7.61 -10.70 21.81
C ASP A 355 -6.78 -10.53 23.10
N ARG A 356 -6.01 -9.43 23.18
CA ARG A 356 -5.09 -9.10 24.28
C ARG A 356 -3.94 -10.10 24.47
N ALA A 357 -3.67 -10.95 23.48
CA ALA A 357 -2.58 -11.93 23.55
C ALA A 357 -1.20 -11.31 23.31
N GLN A 358 -1.11 -10.31 22.42
CA GLN A 358 0.13 -9.65 22.04
C GLN A 358 0.15 -8.20 22.49
N PHE A 359 1.25 -7.80 23.12
CA PHE A 359 1.50 -6.42 23.54
C PHE A 359 2.44 -5.70 22.58
N TYR A 360 2.09 -4.47 22.23
CA TYR A 360 2.91 -3.58 21.41
C TYR A 360 3.23 -2.32 22.24
N PRO A 361 4.50 -2.13 22.65
CA PRO A 361 4.93 -0.91 23.30
C PRO A 361 4.72 0.30 22.39
N ARG A 362 4.48 1.47 22.98
CA ARG A 362 4.45 2.73 22.23
C ARG A 362 5.66 2.89 21.30
N ASN A 363 5.44 3.57 20.17
CA ASN A 363 6.43 3.85 19.12
C ASN A 363 7.01 2.61 18.44
N THR A 364 6.28 1.50 18.42
CA THR A 364 6.65 0.29 17.69
C THR A 364 5.89 0.23 16.36
N TRP A 365 6.59 -0.02 15.25
CA TRP A 365 5.96 -0.32 13.97
C TRP A 365 5.35 -1.73 14.00
N ILE A 366 4.09 -1.83 13.62
CA ILE A 366 3.32 -3.08 13.60
C ILE A 366 2.99 -3.41 12.14
N ASP A 367 3.41 -4.60 11.70
CA ASP A 367 3.18 -5.10 10.35
C ASP A 367 1.74 -5.57 10.17
N ILE A 368 1.06 -5.01 9.17
CA ILE A 368 -0.27 -5.39 8.74
C ILE A 368 -0.17 -6.01 7.34
N GLN A 369 -0.69 -7.22 7.18
CA GLN A 369 -0.69 -7.92 5.91
C GLN A 369 -1.46 -7.11 4.85
N VAL A 370 -0.95 -7.06 3.62
CA VAL A 370 -1.52 -6.27 2.51
C VAL A 370 -3.05 -6.45 2.34
N PRO A 371 -3.61 -7.68 2.28
CA PRO A 371 -5.05 -7.87 2.09
C PRO A 371 -5.92 -7.48 3.31
N VAL A 372 -5.33 -7.31 4.50
CA VAL A 372 -6.06 -6.97 5.72
C VAL A 372 -6.28 -5.46 5.77
N LEU A 373 -7.47 -4.99 5.40
CA LEU A 373 -7.76 -3.55 5.38
C LEU A 373 -8.04 -2.99 6.77
N ASP A 374 -8.71 -3.75 7.64
CA ASP A 374 -9.10 -3.33 8.99
C ASP A 374 -8.39 -4.18 10.04
N THR A 375 -7.82 -3.55 11.06
CA THR A 375 -7.18 -4.25 12.20
C THR A 375 -7.63 -3.64 13.51
N THR A 376 -8.14 -4.49 14.41
CA THR A 376 -8.59 -4.08 15.74
C THR A 376 -7.48 -4.24 16.77
N PHE A 377 -7.31 -3.20 17.60
CA PHE A 377 -6.42 -3.14 18.75
C PHE A 377 -7.22 -2.88 20.02
N TYR A 378 -6.60 -3.10 21.18
CA TYR A 378 -7.19 -2.83 22.48
C TYR A 378 -6.35 -1.81 23.26
N LEU A 379 -7.00 -0.76 23.77
CA LEU A 379 -6.34 0.33 24.48
C LEU A 379 -6.19 0.02 25.99
N PRO A 380 -4.96 -0.12 26.52
CA PRO A 380 -4.73 -0.34 27.93
C PRO A 380 -5.13 0.85 28.80
N VAL A 381 -5.57 0.59 30.03
CA VAL A 381 -6.06 1.64 30.95
C VAL A 381 -4.99 2.62 31.43
N TRP A 382 -3.71 2.21 31.42
CA TRP A 382 -2.60 3.03 31.92
C TRP A 382 -2.08 4.05 30.92
N VAL A 383 -2.57 4.02 29.67
CA VAL A 383 -2.26 5.05 28.68
C VAL A 383 -2.74 6.41 29.21
N ASP A 384 -1.89 7.42 29.12
CA ASP A 384 -2.24 8.77 29.53
C ASP A 384 -3.32 9.34 28.59
N GLU A 385 -4.34 9.99 29.15
CA GLU A 385 -5.31 10.74 28.35
C GLU A 385 -4.64 11.92 27.65
N GLY A 386 -5.03 12.19 26.40
CA GLY A 386 -4.48 13.30 25.62
C GLY A 386 -4.65 13.16 24.12
N ASP A 387 -4.13 14.16 23.41
CA ASP A 387 -4.11 14.21 21.95
C ASP A 387 -2.88 13.49 21.40
N TYR A 388 -3.09 12.64 20.40
CA TYR A 388 -2.04 11.82 19.78
C TYR A 388 -2.15 11.80 18.26
N GLN A 389 -1.02 11.53 17.60
CA GLN A 389 -0.94 11.27 16.16
C GLN A 389 -0.54 9.81 15.93
N VAL A 390 -1.44 9.03 15.34
CA VAL A 390 -1.14 7.65 14.90
C VAL A 390 -0.52 7.72 13.52
N GLN A 391 0.63 7.07 13.34
CA GLN A 391 1.40 7.15 12.12
C GLN A 391 1.27 5.88 11.31
N PHE A 392 1.18 6.04 9.99
CA PHE A 392 1.04 4.95 9.04
C PHE A 392 2.09 5.08 7.96
N ARG A 393 2.60 3.94 7.48
CA ARG A 393 3.41 3.90 6.25
C ARG A 393 3.13 2.65 5.45
N ASN A 394 3.02 2.83 4.14
CA ASN A 394 2.83 1.77 3.16
C ASN A 394 4.06 1.73 2.26
N ILE A 395 4.69 0.57 2.16
CA ILE A 395 6.00 0.41 1.52
C ILE A 395 5.81 -0.36 0.21
N ALA A 396 6.34 0.18 -0.89
CA ALA A 396 6.29 -0.44 -2.21
C ALA A 396 7.12 -1.74 -2.26
N GLU A 397 6.68 -2.70 -3.08
CA GLU A 397 7.37 -3.98 -3.29
C GLU A 397 8.82 -3.83 -3.77
N ASN A 398 9.12 -2.71 -4.45
CA ASN A 398 10.44 -2.39 -4.97
C ASN A 398 11.28 -1.49 -4.06
N ALA A 399 10.86 -1.21 -2.83
CA ALA A 399 11.65 -0.42 -1.89
C ALA A 399 13.01 -1.07 -1.56
N PRO A 400 14.02 -0.34 -1.08
CA PRO A 400 15.22 -0.95 -0.51
C PRO A 400 14.87 -2.00 0.59
N SER A 401 15.67 -3.05 0.72
CA SER A 401 15.31 -4.24 1.52
C SER A 401 15.15 -3.97 3.01
N ASN A 402 15.84 -2.97 3.56
CA ASN A 402 15.79 -2.60 4.98
C ASN A 402 14.56 -1.73 5.35
N PHE A 403 13.81 -1.19 4.38
CA PHE A 403 12.75 -0.20 4.64
C PHE A 403 11.70 -0.67 5.67
N SER A 404 11.34 -1.95 5.70
CA SER A 404 10.35 -2.47 6.65
C SER A 404 10.85 -2.52 8.09
N THR A 405 12.16 -2.59 8.31
CA THR A 405 12.76 -2.72 9.64
C THR A 405 13.41 -1.43 10.15
N GLU A 406 13.66 -0.46 9.27
CA GLU A 406 14.19 0.84 9.66
C GLU A 406 13.16 1.61 10.52
N PRO A 407 13.59 2.23 11.63
CA PRO A 407 12.69 2.99 12.50
C PRO A 407 12.10 4.22 11.81
N GLU A 408 12.86 4.83 10.91
CA GLU A 408 12.47 6.01 10.12
C GLU A 408 12.87 5.78 8.66
N ILE A 409 11.97 6.12 7.73
CA ILE A 409 12.21 6.08 6.30
C ILE A 409 11.63 7.34 5.66
N ASP A 410 12.18 7.75 4.53
CA ASP A 410 11.57 8.79 3.71
C ASP A 410 10.28 8.25 3.07
N ALA A 411 9.17 8.90 3.36
CA ALA A 411 7.87 8.60 2.80
C ALA A 411 7.18 9.90 2.37
N GLN A 412 6.39 9.82 1.30
CA GLN A 412 5.61 10.96 0.83
C GLN A 412 4.20 10.90 1.41
N PRO A 413 3.61 12.01 1.88
CA PRO A 413 2.23 12.05 2.32
C PRO A 413 1.25 11.56 1.24
N ASP A 414 0.26 10.76 1.64
CA ASP A 414 -0.84 10.19 0.86
C ASP A 414 -0.45 9.20 -0.25
N ALA A 415 0.60 9.47 -1.02
CA ALA A 415 1.02 8.67 -2.16
C ALA A 415 2.44 9.00 -2.58
N ASN A 416 3.21 8.00 -3.04
CA ASN A 416 4.57 8.20 -3.56
C ASN A 416 4.56 8.73 -5.01
N LYS A 417 4.02 9.94 -5.22
CA LYS A 417 3.93 10.60 -6.52
C LYS A 417 5.29 10.99 -7.11
N ASP A 418 6.27 11.32 -6.26
CA ASP A 418 7.63 11.58 -6.68
C ASP A 418 8.44 10.26 -6.70
N LEU A 419 9.20 10.05 -7.78
CA LEU A 419 10.01 8.87 -8.02
C LEU A 419 11.05 8.62 -6.92
N TYR A 420 11.48 9.66 -6.20
CA TYR A 420 12.38 9.50 -5.05
C TYR A 420 11.82 8.56 -3.97
N TYR A 421 10.50 8.58 -3.75
CA TYR A 421 9.88 7.87 -2.64
C TYR A 421 9.45 6.45 -3.00
N HIS A 422 9.74 5.53 -2.08
CA HIS A 422 9.30 4.13 -2.12
C HIS A 422 8.21 3.81 -1.09
N ALA A 423 7.75 4.82 -0.36
CA ALA A 423 6.73 4.68 0.66
C ALA A 423 5.78 5.87 0.65
N ALA A 424 4.53 5.61 1.05
CA ALA A 424 3.51 6.62 1.31
C ALA A 424 3.20 6.66 2.81
N SER A 425 3.15 7.85 3.40
CA SER A 425 2.85 8.06 4.82
C SER A 425 1.49 8.72 5.02
N ASP A 426 0.91 8.50 6.20
CA ASP A 426 -0.30 9.20 6.65
C ASP A 426 -0.27 9.32 8.18
N GLU A 427 -0.97 10.32 8.71
CA GLU A 427 -1.13 10.55 10.15
C GLU A 427 -2.58 10.83 10.50
N VAL A 428 -3.13 10.02 11.43
CA VAL A 428 -4.49 10.20 11.93
C VAL A 428 -4.47 10.77 13.34
N SER A 429 -5.25 11.85 13.51
CA SER A 429 -5.38 12.56 14.78
C SER A 429 -6.40 11.88 15.70
N VAL A 430 -5.99 11.49 16.90
CA VAL A 430 -6.83 10.81 17.89
C VAL A 430 -6.78 11.49 19.26
N GLU A 431 -7.81 11.32 20.10
CA GLU A 431 -7.83 11.73 21.51
C GLU A 431 -8.10 10.50 22.38
N VAL A 432 -7.22 10.21 23.34
CA VAL A 432 -7.43 9.16 24.35
C VAL A 432 -8.18 9.74 25.55
N ILE A 433 -9.28 9.11 25.92
CA ILE A 433 -10.26 9.64 26.89
C ILE A 433 -10.58 8.60 27.97
N GLY A 434 -10.60 9.07 29.22
CA GLY A 434 -11.02 8.33 30.40
C GLY A 434 -12.53 8.36 30.64
N ARG A 435 -13.01 7.80 31.75
CA ARG A 435 -14.46 7.69 32.06
C ARG A 435 -14.78 7.79 33.54
N LEU A 436 -15.97 8.30 33.85
CA LEU A 436 -16.74 8.20 35.10
C LEU A 436 -17.79 7.10 34.94
N TYR A 437 -17.92 6.20 35.92
CA TYR A 437 -18.82 5.05 35.82
C TYR A 437 -19.09 4.38 37.17
N ASP A 438 -19.95 3.35 37.17
CA ASP A 438 -20.21 2.46 38.30
C ASP A 438 -20.71 3.17 39.56
N PHE A 439 -21.57 4.20 39.43
CA PHE A 439 -22.20 4.78 40.62
C PHE A 439 -23.08 3.75 41.35
N GLU A 440 -22.84 3.62 42.65
CA GLU A 440 -23.60 2.73 43.54
C GLU A 440 -23.79 3.31 44.94
N ILE A 441 -24.92 2.99 45.56
CA ILE A 441 -25.16 3.19 46.99
C ILE A 441 -24.81 1.91 47.73
N THR A 442 -23.87 2.02 48.67
CA THR A 442 -23.25 0.88 49.37
C THR A 442 -23.67 0.76 50.84
N ASP A 443 -24.32 1.78 51.41
CA ASP A 443 -24.87 1.71 52.78
C ASP A 443 -25.90 2.83 53.03
N ILE A 444 -26.83 2.60 53.95
CA ILE A 444 -27.80 3.61 54.41
C ILE A 444 -27.89 3.54 55.94
N ALA A 445 -27.72 4.67 56.61
CA ALA A 445 -27.66 4.75 58.07
C ALA A 445 -29.03 4.64 58.78
N ASP A 446 -30.12 4.72 58.03
CA ASP A 446 -31.47 4.50 58.53
C ASP A 446 -31.63 3.03 58.98
N TYR A 447 -32.02 2.81 60.22
CA TYR A 447 -32.13 1.48 60.82
C TYR A 447 -33.04 0.52 60.06
N ASN A 448 -34.01 1.02 59.31
CA ASN A 448 -34.85 0.16 58.47
C ASN A 448 -34.04 -0.55 57.38
N TRP A 449 -32.95 0.06 56.92
CA TRP A 449 -32.10 -0.45 55.85
C TRP A 449 -30.90 -1.25 56.35
N GLU A 450 -30.66 -1.31 57.67
CA GLU A 450 -29.48 -1.95 58.24
C GLU A 450 -29.33 -3.41 57.76
N LEU A 451 -30.40 -4.20 57.80
CA LEU A 451 -30.39 -5.62 57.39
C LEU A 451 -30.31 -5.83 55.88
N VAL A 452 -30.38 -4.77 55.07
CA VAL A 452 -30.11 -4.83 53.64
C VAL A 452 -28.61 -4.89 53.40
N PHE A 453 -27.84 -4.08 54.12
CA PHE A 453 -26.39 -3.95 53.96
C PHE A 453 -25.59 -4.79 54.97
N ARG A 454 -26.22 -5.20 56.09
CA ARG A 454 -25.60 -5.98 57.17
C ARG A 454 -26.31 -7.31 57.38
N ARG A 455 -25.53 -8.35 57.68
CA ARG A 455 -26.07 -9.71 57.93
C ARG A 455 -26.87 -9.80 59.22
N PHE A 456 -26.53 -8.98 60.22
CA PHE A 456 -27.19 -8.95 61.51
C PHE A 456 -27.31 -7.51 61.99
N LYS A 457 -28.30 -7.23 62.84
CA LYS A 457 -28.43 -5.92 63.50
C LYS A 457 -27.19 -5.61 64.32
N ASN A 458 -26.78 -4.35 64.34
CA ASN A 458 -25.57 -3.83 64.98
C ASN A 458 -24.25 -4.49 64.51
N SER A 459 -24.24 -5.16 63.36
CA SER A 459 -23.07 -5.90 62.87
C SER A 459 -22.25 -5.12 61.84
N LEU A 460 -20.97 -5.44 61.78
CA LEU A 460 -20.08 -5.04 60.69
C LEU A 460 -20.07 -6.02 59.53
N ALA A 461 -20.68 -7.19 59.63
CA ALA A 461 -20.62 -8.16 58.53
C ALA A 461 -21.50 -7.68 57.36
N PRO A 462 -20.94 -7.38 56.17
CA PRO A 462 -21.72 -6.90 55.03
C PRO A 462 -22.52 -8.03 54.38
N THR A 463 -23.63 -7.68 53.73
CA THR A 463 -24.32 -8.55 52.77
C THR A 463 -23.71 -8.48 51.37
N TRP A 464 -22.92 -7.42 51.09
CA TRP A 464 -22.40 -7.06 49.76
C TRP A 464 -23.48 -6.70 48.74
N ILE A 465 -24.68 -6.34 49.22
CA ILE A 465 -25.73 -5.76 48.39
C ILE A 465 -25.42 -4.27 48.19
N SER A 466 -25.50 -3.83 46.94
CA SER A 466 -25.42 -2.44 46.54
C SER A 466 -26.55 -2.08 45.59
N TYR A 467 -26.90 -0.81 45.52
CA TYR A 467 -27.86 -0.28 44.56
C TYR A 467 -27.13 0.51 43.48
N TRP A 468 -27.08 -0.04 42.27
CA TRP A 468 -26.32 0.48 41.13
C TRP A 468 -27.13 1.49 40.32
N THR A 469 -26.49 2.30 39.47
CA THR A 469 -27.15 3.14 38.45
C THR A 469 -28.26 2.39 37.70
N GLY A 470 -28.00 1.16 37.28
CA GLY A 470 -28.95 0.30 36.58
C GLY A 470 -28.51 -1.16 36.55
N THR A 471 -28.99 -1.92 35.57
CA THR A 471 -28.70 -3.36 35.41
C THR A 471 -27.56 -3.65 34.44
N GLN A 472 -26.96 -2.61 33.86
CA GLN A 472 -25.86 -2.72 32.91
C GLN A 472 -24.54 -2.23 33.53
N ASP A 473 -23.44 -2.68 32.95
CA ASP A 473 -22.09 -2.25 33.27
C ASP A 473 -21.73 -0.96 32.54
N ILE A 474 -20.47 -0.54 32.68
CA ILE A 474 -19.95 0.67 32.06
C ILE A 474 -20.19 0.72 30.54
N ASP A 475 -20.17 -0.41 29.83
CA ASP A 475 -20.27 -0.49 28.37
C ASP A 475 -21.65 -0.92 27.88
N GLY A 476 -22.63 -1.06 28.78
CA GLY A 476 -24.01 -1.43 28.45
C GLY A 476 -24.28 -2.94 28.49
N ASP A 477 -23.29 -3.76 28.85
CA ASP A 477 -23.47 -5.21 29.02
C ASP A 477 -24.15 -5.52 30.36
N LYS A 478 -24.70 -6.72 30.54
CA LYS A 478 -25.43 -7.07 31.77
C LYS A 478 -24.48 -7.18 32.97
N ARG A 479 -24.72 -6.36 34.01
CA ARG A 479 -23.98 -6.39 35.28
C ARG A 479 -24.33 -7.60 36.16
N GLY A 480 -25.56 -8.09 36.05
CA GLY A 480 -26.03 -9.27 36.79
C GLY A 480 -26.73 -8.99 38.13
N ASN A 481 -26.87 -7.72 38.53
CA ASN A 481 -27.74 -7.34 39.66
C ASN A 481 -29.23 -7.47 39.29
N LYS A 482 -30.07 -7.70 40.30
CA LYS A 482 -31.54 -7.71 40.13
C LYS A 482 -32.05 -6.27 39.95
N PRO A 483 -33.13 -6.03 39.17
CA PRO A 483 -33.69 -4.69 38.97
C PRO A 483 -34.07 -3.94 40.26
N GLN A 484 -34.43 -4.67 41.32
CA GLN A 484 -34.71 -4.10 42.64
C GLN A 484 -33.50 -3.44 43.31
N PHE A 485 -32.28 -3.82 42.92
CA PHE A 485 -31.01 -3.30 43.43
C PHE A 485 -30.44 -2.25 42.49
N THR A 486 -31.28 -1.28 42.15
CA THR A 486 -30.95 -0.12 41.32
C THR A 486 -31.41 1.17 42.00
N VAL A 487 -30.72 2.26 41.72
CA VAL A 487 -31.11 3.59 42.17
C VAL A 487 -32.29 4.12 41.34
N PRO A 488 -33.13 5.00 41.89
CA PRO A 488 -33.07 5.54 43.25
C PRO A 488 -33.56 4.56 44.32
N ILE A 489 -33.05 4.72 45.54
CA ILE A 489 -33.64 4.14 46.74
C ILE A 489 -35.03 4.76 46.96
N ARG A 490 -36.07 3.95 46.95
CA ARG A 490 -37.48 4.38 47.03
C ARG A 490 -38.37 3.29 47.64
N PRO A 491 -39.65 3.56 47.94
CA PRO A 491 -40.62 2.51 48.23
C PRO A 491 -40.58 1.40 47.17
N GLY A 492 -40.54 0.15 47.61
CA GLY A 492 -40.36 -1.04 46.76
C GLY A 492 -38.90 -1.46 46.53
N SER A 493 -37.92 -0.63 46.87
CA SER A 493 -36.49 -0.99 46.72
C SER A 493 -35.98 -1.90 47.84
N HIS A 494 -36.69 -1.95 48.96
CA HIS A 494 -36.30 -2.75 50.11
C HIS A 494 -36.60 -4.25 49.89
N PRO A 495 -35.62 -5.16 49.99
CA PRO A 495 -35.79 -6.56 49.63
C PRO A 495 -36.54 -7.40 50.67
N LEU A 496 -36.61 -6.95 51.94
CA LEU A 496 -37.29 -7.69 53.01
C LEU A 496 -38.80 -7.48 52.99
N GLN A 497 -39.54 -8.57 53.22
CA GLN A 497 -40.99 -8.56 53.34
C GLN A 497 -41.44 -7.67 54.51
N GLY A 498 -42.48 -6.85 54.29
CA GLY A 498 -43.02 -5.91 55.29
C GLY A 498 -42.44 -4.49 55.20
N TYR A 499 -41.42 -4.27 54.37
CA TYR A 499 -40.74 -2.97 54.19
C TYR A 499 -41.04 -2.33 52.83
N GLN A 500 -42.10 -2.78 52.14
CA GLN A 500 -42.39 -2.36 50.77
C GLN A 500 -42.67 -0.85 50.63
N ASN A 501 -43.16 -0.19 51.68
CA ASN A 501 -43.45 1.25 51.71
C ASN A 501 -42.31 2.12 52.25
N VAL A 502 -41.16 1.53 52.56
CA VAL A 502 -40.07 2.24 53.25
C VAL A 502 -39.24 3.04 52.26
N ALA A 503 -39.10 4.34 52.55
CA ALA A 503 -38.09 5.22 52.00
C ALA A 503 -37.13 5.66 53.12
N VAL A 504 -36.10 6.44 52.81
CA VAL A 504 -35.12 6.88 53.81
C VAL A 504 -35.70 8.03 54.63
N LYS A 505 -35.53 8.07 55.95
CA LYS A 505 -35.93 9.25 56.75
C LYS A 505 -34.91 10.38 56.64
N THR A 506 -35.38 11.63 56.67
CA THR A 506 -34.50 12.81 56.61
C THR A 506 -33.52 12.85 57.78
N GLY A 507 -32.31 13.36 57.55
CA GLY A 507 -31.21 13.36 58.52
C GLY A 507 -30.31 12.13 58.52
N TYR A 508 -30.80 10.95 58.08
CA TYR A 508 -29.92 9.80 57.87
C TYR A 508 -29.09 9.99 56.59
N HIS A 509 -27.83 9.58 56.66
CA HIS A 509 -26.93 9.58 55.52
C HIS A 509 -26.95 8.26 54.78
N PHE A 510 -26.66 8.33 53.48
CA PHE A 510 -26.29 7.17 52.68
C PHE A 510 -24.85 7.32 52.20
N LYS A 511 -24.20 6.18 51.99
CA LYS A 511 -22.85 6.08 51.46
C LYS A 511 -22.94 5.60 50.04
N PHE A 512 -22.09 6.18 49.20
CA PHE A 512 -21.99 5.82 47.80
C PHE A 512 -20.54 5.80 47.39
N ASP A 513 -20.30 5.15 46.26
CA ASP A 513 -19.06 5.24 45.54
C ASP A 513 -19.29 5.09 44.03
N PHE A 514 -18.25 5.43 43.28
CA PHE A 514 -18.19 5.35 41.82
C PHE A 514 -16.73 5.30 41.41
N LYS A 515 -16.48 5.07 40.13
CA LYS A 515 -15.14 4.91 39.60
C LYS A 515 -14.83 5.96 38.56
N THR A 516 -13.54 6.27 38.47
CA THR A 516 -12.94 6.93 37.31
C THR A 516 -11.85 6.05 36.73
N LYS A 517 -11.60 6.19 35.42
CA LYS A 517 -10.39 5.68 34.78
C LYS A 517 -9.77 6.77 33.93
N GLY A 518 -8.43 6.76 33.83
CA GLY A 518 -7.64 7.80 33.17
C GLY A 518 -6.82 8.64 34.16
N ASN A 519 -6.53 9.87 33.78
CA ASN A 519 -5.64 10.81 34.47
C ASN A 519 -6.38 11.58 35.57
N MET A 520 -6.97 10.83 36.50
CA MET A 520 -7.70 11.32 37.69
C MET A 520 -6.99 10.92 38.99
N PHE A 521 -5.66 10.77 38.95
CA PHE A 521 -4.80 10.32 40.06
C PHE A 521 -3.90 11.40 40.65
N GLY A 522 -3.95 12.63 40.15
CA GLY A 522 -3.23 13.79 40.68
C GLY A 522 -3.75 14.25 42.05
N PRO A 523 -2.94 15.01 42.81
CA PRO A 523 -3.29 15.49 44.16
C PRO A 523 -4.32 16.62 44.15
N ARG A 524 -4.58 17.25 43.00
CA ARG A 524 -5.59 18.30 42.83
C ARG A 524 -6.80 17.85 42.04
N ASP A 525 -6.83 16.58 41.66
CA ASP A 525 -7.99 16.00 41.00
C ASP A 525 -9.11 15.78 42.02
N GLY A 526 -10.34 15.90 41.56
CA GLY A 526 -11.51 15.79 42.42
C GLY A 526 -12.78 15.57 41.62
N ILE A 527 -13.87 15.41 42.36
CA ILE A 527 -15.20 15.25 41.77
C ILE A 527 -16.09 16.35 42.32
N ARG A 528 -16.72 17.09 41.41
CA ARG A 528 -17.78 18.03 41.75
C ARG A 528 -19.11 17.29 41.65
N LEU A 529 -19.84 17.30 42.75
CA LEU A 529 -21.17 16.73 42.86
C LEU A 529 -22.13 17.86 43.25
N THR A 530 -23.13 18.08 42.39
CA THR A 530 -24.14 19.14 42.58
C THR A 530 -25.51 18.51 42.82
N PRO A 531 -26.01 18.48 44.06
CA PRO A 531 -27.34 17.99 44.36
C PRO A 531 -28.44 18.95 43.91
N THR A 532 -29.54 18.40 43.42
CA THR A 532 -30.81 19.11 43.24
C THR A 532 -31.95 18.34 43.89
N PHE A 533 -33.08 19.03 44.15
CA PHE A 533 -34.18 18.48 44.94
C PHE A 533 -35.52 18.67 44.23
N ASP A 534 -36.27 17.59 44.14
CA ASP A 534 -37.68 17.60 43.76
C ASP A 534 -38.52 17.06 44.92
N PHE A 535 -39.79 17.47 44.99
CA PHE A 535 -40.81 16.81 45.79
C PHE A 535 -41.71 15.97 44.90
N VAL A 536 -42.01 14.75 45.34
CA VAL A 536 -42.88 13.80 44.66
C VAL A 536 -44.00 13.36 45.59
N SER A 537 -45.26 13.42 45.17
CA SER A 537 -46.40 12.94 45.95
C SER A 537 -46.32 11.42 46.21
N LYS A 538 -47.00 10.92 47.25
CA LYS A 538 -46.93 9.48 47.62
C LYS A 538 -47.39 8.52 46.52
N ASP A 539 -48.32 8.96 45.68
CA ASP A 539 -48.85 8.23 44.53
C ASP A 539 -48.00 8.41 43.24
N GLY A 540 -46.94 9.23 43.30
CA GLY A 540 -46.07 9.53 42.17
C GLY A 540 -46.67 10.46 41.10
N SER A 541 -47.91 10.93 41.28
CA SER A 541 -48.65 11.72 40.29
C SER A 541 -48.12 13.14 40.09
N THR A 542 -47.50 13.72 41.13
CA THR A 542 -46.99 15.09 41.14
C THR A 542 -45.51 15.10 41.42
N ARG A 543 -44.70 15.70 40.53
CA ARG A 543 -43.27 15.99 40.76
C ARG A 543 -43.00 17.47 40.52
N VAL A 544 -42.48 18.18 41.51
CA VAL A 544 -42.16 19.61 41.41
C VAL A 544 -40.76 19.91 41.97
N PRO A 545 -39.98 20.82 41.38
CA PRO A 545 -38.71 21.26 41.96
C PRO A 545 -38.97 21.99 43.28
N VAL A 546 -38.07 21.80 44.25
CA VAL A 546 -38.22 22.37 45.60
C VAL A 546 -36.96 23.04 46.12
N ASP A 547 -37.18 24.09 46.90
CA ASP A 547 -36.19 24.67 47.79
C ASP A 547 -36.33 24.04 49.17
N LEU A 548 -35.21 23.59 49.73
CA LEU A 548 -35.15 23.05 51.07
C LEU A 548 -34.61 24.12 52.02
N TYR A 549 -35.24 24.23 53.19
CA TYR A 549 -34.78 25.12 54.25
C TYR A 549 -34.55 24.32 55.53
N TYR A 550 -33.58 24.71 56.34
CA TYR A 550 -33.37 24.13 57.66
C TYR A 550 -33.30 25.21 58.73
N SER A 551 -33.44 24.79 59.98
CA SER A 551 -33.29 25.68 61.13
C SER A 551 -32.09 25.25 61.97
N THR A 552 -31.43 26.25 62.55
CA THR A 552 -30.43 26.10 63.61
C THR A 552 -30.99 26.69 64.90
N ASN A 553 -30.31 26.49 66.02
CA ASN A 553 -30.72 27.11 67.30
C ASN A 553 -30.72 28.66 67.26
N GLN A 554 -30.04 29.26 66.27
CA GLN A 554 -29.85 30.71 66.17
C GLN A 554 -30.71 31.35 65.08
N ARG A 555 -31.06 30.58 64.04
CA ARG A 555 -31.76 31.09 62.86
C ARG A 555 -32.65 30.02 62.24
N ASN A 556 -33.89 30.40 61.95
CA ASN A 556 -34.86 29.56 61.27
C ASN A 556 -34.86 29.80 59.76
N PHE A 557 -35.32 28.79 59.01
CA PHE A 557 -35.57 28.89 57.57
C PHE A 557 -34.36 29.36 56.74
N ILE A 558 -33.19 28.75 56.96
CA ILE A 558 -32.00 28.93 56.13
C ILE A 558 -32.16 28.09 54.86
N ARG A 559 -32.18 28.72 53.69
CA ARG A 559 -32.30 28.01 52.40
C ARG A 559 -30.99 27.29 52.08
N ILE A 560 -31.07 26.01 51.74
CA ILE A 560 -29.92 25.24 51.27
C ILE A 560 -29.32 25.92 50.02
N GLY A 561 -28.01 26.15 50.05
CA GLY A 561 -27.28 26.81 48.97
C GLY A 561 -27.41 28.32 48.90
N SER A 562 -28.12 28.98 49.82
CA SER A 562 -28.01 30.45 49.94
C SER A 562 -26.69 30.86 50.58
N THR A 563 -26.37 32.15 50.55
CA THR A 563 -25.21 32.72 51.24
C THR A 563 -25.26 32.49 52.76
N GLU A 564 -26.42 32.16 53.31
CA GLU A 564 -26.60 31.94 54.74
C GLU A 564 -26.48 30.46 55.12
N ASP A 565 -26.42 29.56 54.13
CA ASP A 565 -26.09 28.17 54.31
C ASP A 565 -24.60 28.00 54.58
N GLN A 566 -24.26 27.90 55.86
CA GLN A 566 -22.87 27.80 56.34
C GLN A 566 -22.54 26.41 56.88
N VAL A 567 -23.43 25.41 56.69
CA VAL A 567 -23.19 24.05 57.15
C VAL A 567 -22.05 23.42 56.36
N LYS A 568 -21.07 22.89 57.10
CA LYS A 568 -19.94 22.15 56.53
C LYS A 568 -20.13 20.66 56.76
N ARG A 569 -20.01 19.89 55.69
CA ARG A 569 -20.05 18.43 55.68
C ARG A 569 -18.64 17.88 55.53
N PHE A 570 -18.46 16.68 56.07
CA PHE A 570 -17.22 15.93 55.97
C PHE A 570 -17.52 14.46 55.68
N VAL A 571 -16.57 13.78 55.07
CA VAL A 571 -16.59 12.34 54.83
C VAL A 571 -15.33 11.73 55.45
N ILE A 572 -15.46 10.53 55.98
CA ILE A 572 -14.33 9.73 56.45
C ILE A 572 -14.15 8.57 55.46
N LEU A 573 -12.98 8.47 54.83
CA LEU A 573 -12.70 7.46 53.83
C LEU A 573 -12.79 6.05 54.45
N ASN A 574 -12.00 5.78 55.48
CA ASN A 574 -12.00 4.48 56.18
C ASN A 574 -12.97 4.50 57.36
N ASP A 575 -14.22 4.90 57.09
CA ASP A 575 -15.31 4.76 58.06
C ASP A 575 -15.66 3.29 58.27
N ARG A 576 -15.99 2.95 59.53
CA ARG A 576 -16.22 1.57 59.99
C ARG A 576 -17.21 0.80 59.12
N LEU A 577 -18.25 1.46 58.62
CA LEU A 577 -19.32 0.84 57.84
C LEU A 577 -19.04 0.85 56.33
N ARG A 578 -18.07 1.62 55.83
CA ARG A 578 -17.76 1.66 54.39
C ARG A 578 -16.98 0.44 53.90
N GLN A 579 -16.17 -0.16 54.78
CA GLN A 579 -15.39 -1.37 54.49
C GLN A 579 -14.46 -1.25 53.26
N VAL A 580 -13.78 -0.11 53.14
CA VAL A 580 -12.76 0.06 52.10
C VAL A 580 -11.73 -1.06 52.23
N PRO A 581 -11.47 -1.84 51.16
CA PRO A 581 -10.56 -2.98 51.24
C PRO A 581 -9.16 -2.55 51.69
N SER A 582 -8.57 -3.31 52.61
CA SER A 582 -7.25 -3.00 53.18
C SER A 582 -6.15 -2.96 52.13
N GLU A 583 -6.26 -3.81 51.11
CA GLU A 583 -5.38 -3.83 49.95
C GLU A 583 -5.44 -2.52 49.18
N GLN A 584 -6.63 -2.00 48.87
CA GLN A 584 -6.76 -0.72 48.16
C GLN A 584 -6.14 0.45 48.94
N LEU A 585 -6.32 0.48 50.27
CA LEU A 585 -5.70 1.49 51.13
C LEU A 585 -4.17 1.41 51.10
N ARG A 586 -3.62 0.18 51.15
CA ARG A 586 -2.19 -0.07 51.07
C ARG A 586 -1.62 0.36 49.71
N ASP A 587 -2.28 -0.05 48.62
CA ASP A 587 -1.82 0.23 47.26
C ASP A 587 -1.86 1.74 46.96
N THR A 588 -2.88 2.44 47.49
CA THR A 588 -2.97 3.91 47.42
C THR A 588 -1.85 4.58 48.22
N ALA A 589 -1.57 4.10 49.43
CA ALA A 589 -0.47 4.62 50.24
C ALA A 589 0.89 4.40 49.55
N THR A 590 1.13 3.22 48.98
CA THR A 590 2.35 2.93 48.21
C THR A 590 2.52 3.90 47.04
N TYR A 591 1.46 4.16 46.27
CA TYR A 591 1.55 5.14 45.19
C TYR A 591 1.90 6.54 45.72
N LYS A 592 1.18 7.01 46.75
CA LYS A 592 1.41 8.35 47.33
C LYS A 592 2.83 8.50 47.86
N TYR A 593 3.34 7.50 48.59
CA TYR A 593 4.71 7.49 49.11
C TYR A 593 5.75 7.65 48.00
N ASN A 594 5.57 6.95 46.88
CA ASN A 594 6.54 6.95 45.78
C ASN A 594 6.36 8.11 44.78
N ARG A 595 5.16 8.69 44.67
CA ARG A 595 4.84 9.63 43.58
C ARG A 595 4.52 11.06 44.02
N TYR A 596 4.06 11.29 45.25
CA TYR A 596 3.71 12.66 45.68
C TYR A 596 4.91 13.46 46.18
N GLY A 597 6.01 12.79 46.56
CA GLY A 597 7.24 13.45 47.00
C GLY A 597 7.15 14.17 48.35
N GLU A 598 5.99 14.18 49.01
CA GLU A 598 5.78 14.80 50.32
C GLU A 598 6.45 14.04 51.47
N ILE A 599 6.68 12.74 51.28
CA ILE A 599 7.29 11.84 52.28
C ILE A 599 8.44 11.11 51.61
N HIS A 600 9.66 11.35 52.10
CA HIS A 600 10.87 10.70 51.61
C HIS A 600 11.41 9.67 52.63
N PRO A 601 12.21 8.67 52.18
CA PRO A 601 12.61 7.52 52.99
C PRO A 601 13.30 7.84 54.33
N GLY A 602 13.90 9.03 54.48
CA GLY A 602 14.49 9.48 55.74
C GLY A 602 13.48 9.94 56.80
N MET A 603 12.23 10.22 56.44
CA MET A 603 11.16 10.58 57.39
C MET A 603 10.43 9.36 57.93
N MET A 604 10.14 8.40 57.07
CA MET A 604 9.31 7.23 57.40
C MET A 604 9.55 6.15 56.34
N SER A 605 9.58 4.88 56.75
CA SER A 605 9.59 3.77 55.80
C SER A 605 8.23 3.63 55.11
N GLU A 606 8.19 3.04 53.92
CA GLU A 606 6.93 2.81 53.19
C GLU A 606 5.91 2.05 54.05
N ARG A 607 6.33 1.00 54.76
CA ARG A 607 5.46 0.23 55.65
C ARG A 607 4.86 1.10 56.77
N ALA A 608 5.69 1.93 57.41
CA ALA A 608 5.20 2.83 58.45
C ALA A 608 4.24 3.88 57.87
N TYR A 609 4.46 4.33 56.62
CA TYR A 609 3.51 5.21 55.95
C TYR A 609 2.20 4.52 55.59
N GLN A 610 2.23 3.27 55.11
CA GLN A 610 1.02 2.48 54.87
C GLN A 610 0.18 2.32 56.14
N GLU A 611 0.83 2.03 57.28
CA GLU A 611 0.17 1.93 58.58
C GLU A 611 -0.41 3.28 59.03
N TYR A 612 0.36 4.37 58.92
CA TYR A 612 -0.11 5.73 59.19
C TYR A 612 -1.31 6.11 58.30
N TYR A 613 -1.23 5.83 57.01
CA TYR A 613 -2.27 6.15 56.04
C TYR A 613 -3.58 5.43 56.40
N ARG A 614 -3.51 4.12 56.63
CA ARG A 614 -4.66 3.27 56.99
C ARG A 614 -5.27 3.64 58.35
N ASP A 615 -4.44 3.85 59.37
CA ASP A 615 -4.91 3.94 60.76
C ASP A 615 -5.18 5.36 61.23
N LYS A 616 -4.60 6.36 60.55
CA LYS A 616 -4.73 7.79 60.89
C LYS A 616 -5.33 8.58 59.74
N PHE A 617 -4.62 8.70 58.61
CA PHE A 617 -5.00 9.62 57.52
C PHE A 617 -6.41 9.35 57.00
N THR A 618 -6.70 8.11 56.64
CA THR A 618 -8.00 7.70 56.06
C THR A 618 -9.16 7.77 57.06
N LYS A 619 -8.88 7.93 58.37
CA LYS A 619 -9.87 8.11 59.43
C LYS A 619 -10.12 9.58 59.79
N MET A 620 -9.40 10.51 59.16
CA MET A 620 -9.61 11.95 59.37
C MET A 620 -10.88 12.42 58.66
N LYS A 621 -11.52 13.45 59.22
CA LYS A 621 -12.65 14.13 58.60
C LYS A 621 -12.14 14.91 57.38
N THR A 622 -12.58 14.51 56.19
CA THR A 622 -12.28 15.23 54.94
C THR A 622 -13.41 16.19 54.62
N PRO A 623 -13.19 17.52 54.60
CA PRO A 623 -14.20 18.48 54.20
C PRO A 623 -14.64 18.25 52.75
N VAL A 624 -15.95 18.26 52.50
CA VAL A 624 -16.49 18.09 51.15
C VAL A 624 -17.41 19.21 50.69
N GLY A 625 -17.66 20.25 51.50
CA GLY A 625 -18.60 21.32 51.15
C GLY A 625 -19.87 21.29 51.98
N GLY A 626 -21.03 21.56 51.37
CA GLY A 626 -22.31 21.73 52.05
C GLY A 626 -23.41 20.82 51.50
N TYR A 627 -24.68 21.22 51.63
CA TYR A 627 -25.81 20.48 51.07
C TYR A 627 -26.01 20.74 49.57
N SER A 628 -25.67 21.92 49.06
CA SER A 628 -25.91 22.31 47.66
C SER A 628 -24.74 22.02 46.72
N LEU A 629 -23.55 21.75 47.26
CA LEU A 629 -22.35 21.51 46.48
C LEU A 629 -21.37 20.66 47.29
N LEU A 630 -20.93 19.56 46.69
CA LEU A 630 -19.87 18.73 47.21
C LEU A 630 -18.67 18.76 46.27
N LEU A 631 -17.49 19.01 46.83
CA LEU A 631 -16.19 18.85 46.17
C LEU A 631 -15.46 17.72 46.89
N MET A 632 -15.41 16.55 46.26
CA MET A 632 -14.71 15.37 46.78
C MET A 632 -13.24 15.44 46.36
N PRO A 633 -12.31 15.61 47.31
CA PRO A 633 -10.90 15.72 46.99
C PRO A 633 -10.20 14.34 47.03
N GLU A 634 -8.93 14.32 46.67
CA GLU A 634 -8.11 13.11 46.54
C GLU A 634 -8.00 12.25 47.83
N GLN A 635 -8.31 12.80 49.00
CA GLN A 635 -8.38 12.07 50.26
C GLN A 635 -9.53 11.06 50.32
N LEU A 636 -10.53 11.18 49.43
CA LEU A 636 -11.67 10.26 49.31
C LEU A 636 -11.53 9.28 48.14
N ARG A 637 -10.31 9.13 47.62
CA ARG A 637 -9.98 8.30 46.47
C ARG A 637 -9.04 7.15 46.83
N THR A 638 -9.26 5.98 46.26
CA THR A 638 -8.30 4.86 46.26
C THR A 638 -7.95 4.45 44.83
N PHE A 639 -6.85 3.71 44.68
CA PHE A 639 -6.38 3.16 43.41
C PHE A 639 -6.67 1.66 43.31
N ILE A 640 -7.25 1.25 42.20
CA ILE A 640 -7.80 -0.11 42.00
C ILE A 640 -7.48 -0.71 40.62
N GLY A 641 -6.54 -0.13 39.89
CA GLY A 641 -6.13 -0.60 38.57
C GLY A 641 -5.37 -1.93 38.59
N PRO A 642 -4.97 -2.43 37.40
CA PRO A 642 -4.27 -3.70 37.29
C PRO A 642 -2.88 -3.64 37.95
N LYS A 643 -2.54 -4.71 38.67
CA LYS A 643 -1.23 -4.92 39.34
C LYS A 643 -0.44 -6.08 38.77
N THR A 644 -1.09 -6.90 37.94
CA THR A 644 -0.55 -8.11 37.33
C THR A 644 -0.75 -8.05 35.82
N ASN A 645 -0.01 -8.87 35.08
CA ASN A 645 -0.08 -8.91 33.61
C ASN A 645 0.27 -7.57 32.94
N ILE A 646 1.10 -6.76 33.61
CA ILE A 646 1.70 -5.56 33.01
C ILE A 646 3.01 -5.99 32.34
N PRO A 647 3.13 -5.87 31.00
CA PRO A 647 4.35 -6.23 30.29
C PRO A 647 5.54 -5.41 30.79
N THR A 648 6.72 -6.02 30.84
CA THR A 648 7.95 -5.34 31.29
C THR A 648 8.38 -4.22 30.35
N THR A 649 7.94 -4.26 29.09
CA THR A 649 8.18 -3.24 28.06
C THR A 649 7.09 -2.17 28.00
N ALA A 650 6.10 -2.21 28.90
CA ALA A 650 5.05 -1.20 28.93
C ALA A 650 5.57 0.18 29.31
N SER A 651 4.89 1.22 28.81
CA SER A 651 5.19 2.60 29.14
C SER A 651 4.88 2.97 30.60
N ALA A 652 4.10 2.14 31.30
CA ALA A 652 3.70 2.32 32.69
C ALA A 652 4.28 1.23 33.60
N ASP A 653 4.73 1.62 34.79
CA ASP A 653 5.02 0.68 35.87
C ASP A 653 3.73 0.24 36.58
N VAL A 654 3.87 -0.73 37.49
CA VAL A 654 2.75 -1.27 38.28
C VAL A 654 2.03 -0.17 39.07
N LEU A 655 2.75 0.85 39.56
CA LEU A 655 2.14 1.94 40.32
C LEU A 655 1.28 2.83 39.44
N ARG A 656 1.76 3.21 38.25
CA ARG A 656 1.00 4.00 37.27
C ARG A 656 -0.21 3.23 36.74
N ALA A 657 -0.06 1.92 36.49
CA ALA A 657 -1.16 1.07 36.05
C ALA A 657 -2.24 0.92 37.14
N ASN A 658 -1.84 0.68 38.40
CA ASN A 658 -2.77 0.64 39.52
C ASN A 658 -3.50 1.97 39.73
N ALA A 659 -2.79 3.09 39.58
CA ALA A 659 -3.39 4.42 39.72
C ALA A 659 -4.27 4.83 38.54
N ALA A 660 -4.33 4.07 37.44
CA ALA A 660 -5.11 4.42 36.26
C ALA A 660 -6.63 4.24 36.43
N ILE A 661 -7.06 3.44 37.42
CA ILE A 661 -8.46 3.31 37.84
C ILE A 661 -8.55 3.74 39.29
N GLN A 662 -9.51 4.61 39.57
CA GLN A 662 -9.71 5.17 40.89
C GLN A 662 -11.15 4.94 41.37
N GLN A 663 -11.32 4.64 42.65
CA GLN A 663 -12.62 4.54 43.30
C GLN A 663 -12.79 5.72 44.26
N TRP A 664 -13.94 6.39 44.18
CA TRP A 664 -14.27 7.60 44.92
C TRP A 664 -15.37 7.32 45.94
N TYR A 665 -15.18 7.76 47.18
CA TYR A 665 -16.06 7.42 48.29
C TYR A 665 -16.77 8.65 48.85
N GLY A 666 -18.09 8.69 48.70
CA GLY A 666 -18.92 9.81 49.14
C GLY A 666 -19.93 9.44 50.23
N GLU A 667 -20.50 10.47 50.84
CA GLU A 667 -21.60 10.36 51.81
C GLU A 667 -22.48 11.61 51.72
N TYR A 668 -23.79 11.42 51.73
CA TYR A 668 -24.74 12.52 51.63
C TYR A 668 -25.97 12.30 52.52
N SER A 669 -26.56 13.39 52.99
CA SER A 669 -27.83 13.39 53.72
C SER A 669 -28.52 14.74 53.56
N LEU A 670 -29.84 14.74 53.73
CA LEU A 670 -30.60 15.96 53.96
C LEU A 670 -30.51 16.38 55.44
N PRO A 671 -30.81 17.65 55.79
CA PRO A 671 -31.06 18.05 57.17
C PRO A 671 -32.09 17.12 57.84
N ALA A 672 -32.09 17.03 59.17
CA ALA A 672 -33.00 16.14 59.90
C ALA A 672 -34.47 16.53 59.81
N GLU A 673 -34.78 17.83 59.75
CA GLU A 673 -36.15 18.34 59.61
C GLU A 673 -36.13 19.49 58.59
N PRO A 674 -36.03 19.19 57.29
CA PRO A 674 -36.04 20.23 56.27
C PRO A 674 -37.48 20.71 56.04
N TYR A 675 -37.66 22.02 55.87
CA TYR A 675 -38.88 22.59 55.32
C TYR A 675 -38.80 22.53 53.80
N VAL A 676 -39.77 21.86 53.18
CA VAL A 676 -39.84 21.67 51.74
C VAL A 676 -40.79 22.69 51.14
N VAL A 677 -40.31 23.55 50.25
CA VAL A 677 -41.10 24.60 49.62
C VAL A 677 -40.95 24.48 48.11
N GLN A 678 -42.03 24.62 47.35
CA GLN A 678 -41.94 24.67 45.89
C GLN A 678 -40.94 25.75 45.44
N ALA A 679 -40.01 25.37 44.56
CA ALA A 679 -38.89 26.22 44.17
C ALA A 679 -39.35 27.58 43.65
N GLY A 680 -38.64 28.64 44.04
CA GLY A 680 -38.93 30.02 43.63
C GLY A 680 -40.05 30.71 44.42
N LYS A 681 -40.77 30.03 45.32
CA LYS A 681 -41.67 30.71 46.26
C LYS A 681 -40.88 31.52 47.28
N ASN A 682 -41.22 32.80 47.41
CA ASN A 682 -40.62 33.66 48.43
C ASN A 682 -41.23 33.34 49.81
N LEU A 683 -40.48 32.57 50.60
CA LEU A 683 -40.91 32.12 51.92
C LEU A 683 -41.11 33.31 52.90
N ALA A 684 -40.25 34.32 52.84
CA ALA A 684 -40.36 35.51 53.70
C ALA A 684 -41.64 36.30 53.39
N GLU A 685 -41.95 36.51 52.12
CA GLU A 685 -43.17 37.20 51.68
C GLU A 685 -44.43 36.40 52.02
N TYR A 686 -44.39 35.07 51.89
CA TYR A 686 -45.48 34.21 52.32
C TYR A 686 -45.75 34.37 53.82
N GLY A 687 -44.71 34.32 54.66
CA GLY A 687 -44.83 34.53 56.09
C GLY A 687 -45.41 35.89 56.45
N ARG A 688 -44.99 36.95 55.75
CA ARG A 688 -45.51 38.32 55.93
C ARG A 688 -47.00 38.43 55.61
N THR A 689 -47.46 37.72 54.59
CA THR A 689 -48.85 37.80 54.08
C THR A 689 -49.81 36.81 54.74
N HIS A 690 -49.32 35.78 55.43
CA HIS A 690 -50.13 34.69 56.01
C HIS A 690 -50.02 34.59 57.54
N GLY A 691 -49.66 35.69 58.22
CA GLY A 691 -49.69 35.77 59.69
C GLY A 691 -48.54 35.06 60.40
N GLY A 692 -47.41 34.86 59.71
CA GLY A 692 -46.22 34.17 60.22
C GLY A 692 -45.97 32.81 59.56
N LEU A 693 -44.91 32.14 60.00
CA LEU A 693 -44.56 30.78 59.59
C LEU A 693 -44.32 29.93 60.83
N ASP A 694 -44.91 28.75 60.83
CA ASP A 694 -44.66 27.69 61.79
C ASP A 694 -44.47 26.35 61.07
N ALA A 695 -44.06 25.31 61.77
CA ALA A 695 -43.86 24.01 61.15
C ALA A 695 -45.12 23.43 60.49
N LYS A 696 -46.33 23.92 60.80
CA LYS A 696 -47.61 23.43 60.26
C LYS A 696 -48.12 24.25 59.08
N SER A 697 -47.41 25.30 58.68
CA SER A 697 -47.84 26.21 57.62
C SER A 697 -48.04 25.46 56.29
N PRO A 698 -49.13 25.71 55.55
CA PRO A 698 -49.54 24.92 54.39
C PRO A 698 -48.64 25.09 53.16
N ILE A 699 -47.72 26.06 53.18
CA ILE A 699 -46.68 26.21 52.17
C ILE A 699 -45.67 25.05 52.17
N PHE A 700 -45.53 24.34 53.30
CA PHE A 700 -44.58 23.24 53.45
C PHE A 700 -45.15 21.93 52.90
N LEU A 701 -44.48 21.36 51.91
CA LEU A 701 -44.84 20.08 51.30
C LEU A 701 -44.40 18.93 52.22
N LYS A 702 -45.35 18.10 52.67
CA LYS A 702 -45.08 17.01 53.63
C LYS A 702 -45.58 15.65 53.17
N ASP A 703 -46.64 15.61 52.37
CA ASP A 703 -47.27 14.35 51.98
C ASP A 703 -46.64 13.74 50.72
N GLY A 704 -45.41 13.23 50.88
CA GLY A 704 -44.64 12.73 49.76
C GLY A 704 -43.18 12.46 50.11
N TYR A 705 -42.35 12.54 49.09
CA TYR A 705 -40.92 12.26 49.15
C TYR A 705 -40.11 13.44 48.62
N ILE A 706 -38.95 13.68 49.22
CA ILE A 706 -37.91 14.56 48.68
C ILE A 706 -36.96 13.68 47.88
N VAL A 707 -36.87 13.88 46.57
CA VAL A 707 -35.94 13.17 45.70
C VAL A 707 -34.65 13.95 45.62
N VAL A 708 -33.54 13.28 45.95
CA VAL A 708 -32.19 13.81 45.75
C VAL A 708 -31.70 13.36 44.38
N ASN A 709 -31.29 14.32 43.57
CA ASN A 709 -30.71 14.10 42.25
C ASN A 709 -29.26 14.60 42.23
N PHE A 710 -28.33 13.84 41.65
CA PHE A 710 -26.91 14.17 41.59
C PHE A 710 -26.42 14.40 40.16
N ASN A 711 -25.72 15.51 39.95
CA ASN A 711 -24.86 15.71 38.79
C ASN A 711 -23.39 15.51 39.18
N PHE A 712 -22.64 14.72 38.41
CA PHE A 712 -21.22 14.41 38.63
C PHE A 712 -20.35 14.95 37.50
N GLU A 713 -19.29 15.66 37.89
CA GLU A 713 -18.31 16.22 36.98
C GLU A 713 -16.90 15.96 37.53
N SER A 714 -16.01 15.47 36.68
CA SER A 714 -14.61 15.30 37.08
C SER A 714 -13.84 16.60 36.95
N ILE A 715 -12.96 16.87 37.91
CA ILE A 715 -12.13 18.05 37.98
C ILE A 715 -10.67 17.60 37.91
N ARG A 716 -9.92 18.11 36.94
CA ARG A 716 -8.47 17.91 36.86
C ARG A 716 -7.73 19.16 37.32
N GLU A 717 -6.63 18.97 38.04
CA GLU A 717 -5.75 20.05 38.50
C GLU A 717 -6.47 21.18 39.28
N GLY A 718 -7.60 20.86 39.91
CA GLY A 718 -8.43 21.82 40.65
C GLY A 718 -9.18 22.84 39.79
N ASN A 719 -9.24 22.68 38.46
CA ASN A 719 -9.91 23.61 37.57
C ASN A 719 -11.44 23.44 37.57
N LEU A 720 -12.13 24.18 38.45
CA LEU A 720 -13.59 24.16 38.55
C LEU A 720 -14.31 24.85 37.39
N ALA A 721 -13.63 25.68 36.59
CA ALA A 721 -14.24 26.41 35.49
C ALA A 721 -14.38 25.55 34.22
N ALA A 722 -13.55 24.52 34.07
CA ALA A 722 -13.57 23.61 32.93
C ALA A 722 -13.50 22.15 33.42
N PRO A 723 -14.64 21.57 33.81
CA PRO A 723 -14.71 20.15 34.17
C PRO A 723 -14.24 19.27 33.01
N HIS A 724 -13.61 18.15 33.33
CA HIS A 724 -13.00 17.27 32.32
C HIS A 724 -14.03 16.31 31.70
N LEU A 725 -14.72 15.51 32.52
CA LEU A 725 -15.75 14.55 32.11
C LEU A 725 -17.06 14.80 32.85
N GLN A 726 -18.19 14.41 32.24
CA GLN A 726 -19.51 14.47 32.85
C GLN A 726 -20.23 13.12 32.77
N TYR A 727 -20.94 12.77 33.83
CA TYR A 727 -21.66 11.49 33.91
C TYR A 727 -23.02 11.55 33.20
N ILE A 728 -23.74 12.68 33.29
CA ILE A 728 -25.12 12.84 32.74
C ILE A 728 -25.13 13.77 31.52
N HIS A 729 -24.47 14.92 31.63
CA HIS A 729 -24.65 16.04 30.69
C HIS A 729 -23.47 16.21 29.71
N ALA A 730 -22.72 15.14 29.42
CA ALA A 730 -21.73 15.20 28.35
C ALA A 730 -22.45 15.35 27.00
N PRO A 731 -21.93 16.15 26.04
CA PRO A 731 -22.64 16.42 24.78
C PRO A 731 -22.90 15.19 23.90
N LEU A 732 -22.04 14.17 23.99
CA LEU A 732 -22.10 12.96 23.15
C LEU A 732 -22.61 11.73 23.90
N MET A 733 -22.74 11.80 25.24
CA MET A 733 -22.97 10.61 26.06
C MET A 733 -23.72 10.91 27.36
N ASN A 734 -24.59 9.98 27.74
CA ASN A 734 -25.17 9.92 29.08
C ASN A 734 -24.90 8.54 29.69
N GLN A 735 -23.98 8.48 30.65
CA GLN A 735 -23.55 7.22 31.26
C GLN A 735 -24.64 6.60 32.15
N TRP A 736 -25.57 7.39 32.70
CA TRP A 736 -26.70 6.84 33.46
C TRP A 736 -27.57 5.94 32.58
N LEU A 737 -27.86 6.40 31.36
CA LEU A 737 -28.64 5.62 30.40
C LEU A 737 -27.87 4.39 29.91
N LEU A 738 -26.57 4.52 29.66
CA LEU A 738 -25.75 3.39 29.23
C LEU A 738 -25.69 2.28 30.29
N GLU A 739 -25.67 2.64 31.57
CA GLU A 739 -25.71 1.69 32.69
C GLU A 739 -27.11 1.15 32.99
N GLY A 740 -28.11 1.51 32.18
CA GLY A 740 -29.46 0.94 32.24
C GLY A 740 -30.36 1.59 33.27
N PHE A 741 -30.17 2.89 33.57
CA PHE A 741 -31.07 3.64 34.44
C PHE A 741 -32.51 3.68 33.88
N GLN A 742 -33.49 3.45 34.75
CA GLN A 742 -34.90 3.44 34.38
C GLN A 742 -35.57 4.77 34.70
N ARG A 743 -36.20 5.41 33.71
CA ARG A 743 -36.94 6.68 33.91
C ARG A 743 -38.37 6.51 34.42
N LYS A 744 -38.84 5.28 34.52
CA LYS A 744 -40.16 4.95 35.08
C LYS A 744 -40.05 3.69 35.90
N VAL A 745 -40.56 3.77 37.13
CA VAL A 745 -40.56 2.66 38.08
C VAL A 745 -41.90 2.60 38.80
N GLU A 746 -42.25 1.42 39.30
CA GLU A 746 -43.43 1.23 40.14
C GLU A 746 -42.99 0.78 41.53
N ASP A 747 -43.75 1.19 42.54
CA ASP A 747 -43.62 0.61 43.88
C ASP A 747 -44.42 -0.69 44.01
N SER A 748 -44.37 -1.32 45.18
CA SER A 748 -45.11 -2.56 45.44
C SER A 748 -46.63 -2.41 45.51
N TYR A 749 -47.15 -1.18 45.44
CA TYR A 749 -48.58 -0.86 45.48
C TYR A 749 -49.11 -0.43 44.10
N GLY A 750 -48.26 -0.42 43.07
CA GLY A 750 -48.61 -0.02 41.71
C GLY A 750 -48.58 1.49 41.48
N ASN A 751 -48.07 2.28 42.42
CA ASN A 751 -47.86 3.71 42.19
C ASN A 751 -46.67 3.89 41.24
N SER A 752 -46.83 4.74 40.23
CA SER A 752 -45.81 4.94 39.20
C SER A 752 -45.05 6.25 39.42
N PHE A 753 -43.73 6.16 39.44
CA PHE A 753 -42.83 7.28 39.63
C PHE A 753 -42.06 7.57 38.35
N THR A 754 -42.12 8.83 37.91
CA THR A 754 -41.28 9.33 36.82
C THR A 754 -39.95 9.82 37.38
N LEU A 755 -38.87 9.21 36.92
CA LEU A 755 -37.50 9.48 37.36
C LEU A 755 -36.75 10.34 36.35
N ARG A 756 -35.76 11.07 36.85
CA ARG A 756 -34.78 11.85 36.07
C ARG A 756 -33.41 11.23 36.26
N ASP A 757 -32.60 11.27 35.21
CA ASP A 757 -31.21 10.81 35.29
C ASP A 757 -30.51 11.56 36.43
N GLY A 758 -29.79 10.84 37.29
CA GLY A 758 -29.22 11.40 38.51
C GLY A 758 -30.05 11.17 39.78
N ASP A 759 -31.30 10.70 39.71
CA ASP A 759 -32.10 10.42 40.92
C ASP A 759 -31.47 9.27 41.72
N VAL A 760 -31.07 9.54 42.97
CA VAL A 760 -30.35 8.57 43.81
C VAL A 760 -31.15 8.06 45.01
N VAL A 761 -31.92 8.90 45.68
CA VAL A 761 -32.62 8.55 46.94
C VAL A 761 -33.90 9.36 47.10
N PHE A 762 -34.95 8.69 47.54
CA PHE A 762 -36.20 9.26 48.02
C PHE A 762 -36.17 9.32 49.55
N TYR A 763 -36.30 10.52 50.09
CA TYR A 763 -36.46 10.76 51.51
C TYR A 763 -37.93 11.00 51.87
N HIS A 764 -38.43 10.45 52.96
CA HIS A 764 -39.74 10.83 53.49
C HIS A 764 -39.79 12.33 53.80
N ALA A 765 -40.78 13.06 53.27
CA ALA A 765 -40.98 14.47 53.59
C ALA A 765 -41.69 14.68 54.95
N ASP A 766 -42.32 13.64 55.49
CA ASP A 766 -43.07 13.63 56.76
C ASP A 766 -42.37 12.87 57.90
N ARG A 767 -41.19 12.28 57.67
CA ARG A 767 -40.45 11.50 58.68
C ARG A 767 -39.01 11.95 58.82
N SER A 768 -38.53 11.92 60.05
CA SER A 768 -37.20 12.35 60.45
C SER A 768 -36.46 11.25 61.21
N SER A 769 -35.14 11.25 61.08
CA SER A 769 -34.25 10.54 62.01
C SER A 769 -34.51 10.90 63.48
N ARG A 770 -35.01 12.11 63.79
CA ARG A 770 -35.36 12.50 65.17
C ARG A 770 -36.52 11.68 65.75
N ASP A 771 -37.41 11.17 64.91
CA ASP A 771 -38.53 10.33 65.35
C ASP A 771 -38.01 9.06 66.05
N ASP A 772 -36.87 8.53 65.58
CA ASP A 772 -36.24 7.31 66.07
C ASP A 772 -35.41 7.50 67.35
N PHE A 773 -35.22 8.73 67.83
CA PHE A 773 -34.47 9.02 69.06
C PHE A 773 -35.32 9.81 70.09
N SER A 774 -36.63 9.81 69.91
CA SER A 774 -37.56 10.38 70.88
C SER A 774 -37.68 9.48 72.11
N ALA A 775 -37.88 10.07 73.30
CA ALA A 775 -37.91 9.37 74.58
C ALA A 775 -39.02 8.29 74.73
N GLN A 776 -39.90 8.16 73.74
CA GLN A 776 -41.02 7.20 73.71
C GLN A 776 -40.77 5.99 72.80
N VAL A 777 -39.62 5.90 72.12
CA VAL A 777 -39.26 4.78 71.25
C VAL A 777 -38.27 3.86 71.97
N PRO A 778 -38.61 2.58 72.22
CA PRO A 778 -37.63 1.61 72.73
C PRO A 778 -36.56 1.35 71.67
N HIS A 779 -35.28 1.55 72.01
CA HIS A 779 -34.13 1.25 71.14
C HIS A 779 -33.64 -0.19 71.34
#